data_AF-A0A7W6JBZ0-F1
#
_entry.id   AF-A0A7W6JBZ0-F1
#
_cell.length_a   1.000
_cell.length_b   1.000
_cell.length_c   1.000
_cell.angle_alpha   90.00
_cell.angle_beta   90.00
_cell.angle_gamma   90.00
#
_symmetry.space_group_name_H-M   'P 1'
#
loop_
_entity.id
_entity.type
_entity.pdbx_description
1 polymer ?
#
loop_
_entity_poly.entity_id
_entity_poly.type
_entity_poly.pdbx_seq_one_letter_code
_entity_poly.pdbx_strand_id
1 'polypeptide(L)'
;MFAGGRLNLLAKGACLTAVVALNAPAPASAAAIYDTFTTGAELGGEPPWAMLPVYTAVVAIDRDGADVSTPSAPWWATPTTASVRSIQEQAAPRINPSGRTVTMIVPLKDAEIYLGDIEVQVGADDTIQVSAAQAFELLSRGLDPSALEPLRAVADPGVFVPLDRFSAAGLPLNFNPRTLELVIDIPAAARGRQSIGLADLDRELYGDFTAPAMFSAYVNLRGAVDYVHQGPADNGFGEGLVVLDGAARFGSIVLESEGAWDGGDSQFQRDGTRFVYDDTQRLNRWTVGDLQTQTRGFQGVQDVAGVGVVKSYSLMDPQRNIVPRGGRSFTLDRESTVDAYINGRSIRTIRLQPGTYDLNDFPFVQGSNDVDLIISDSTGQRETISFSLFIDRTQLSQGLSEYGFYGGVRSERAGGDIEYSDDLVATGFYRRGVSDTLTLGANFQYAETGSVASSMVAGEAVWGSPIGTFGADVAVSDNDAVGGGWAANVSFERLIQDAGGGFSLLATLEARSRRFGAPGLLAPDNPYEMTASVGVNKSFGDSAFAGVQLRYAAGRGNTEDQQSIRVSYGQRITENTNIILDADWADGGFADGLGFRVALVHRFGDTGSVRAEYDSESERGRLGYQTSGGRGVGAWSATANVDMDDSVSGLNAAASYAANRADLGLAHTTAYSQTLDSISDQRTSLRAATGIAFADGRFAVGRPVSDGFVIVEPYKGARNVMIEVEPSPDGFYARSGAMGPALYGQVTAYSPRSLAYDAPEAPAGFDVGQGAVRILPPYRAGYLVTVGSDYGVTAIGRLLDGQGQPVPLLAGVAIEQGGEGRRVEVFTNRQGTFGASGLKAGRWRIELSGDNPLAYDLIVPDAPDGVARVGDLRPAS
;
A
#
# COMPACT_ATOMS: atom_id res chain seq x y z
N MET A 1 46.69 -53.96 -1.72
CA MET A 1 46.42 -54.92 -2.80
C MET A 1 45.94 -54.11 -4.00
N PHE A 2 46.63 -54.24 -5.13
CA PHE A 2 46.43 -53.71 -6.51
C PHE A 2 45.04 -53.13 -6.85
N ALA A 3 44.84 -52.07 -7.64
CA ALA A 3 45.62 -51.25 -8.58
C ALA A 3 44.84 -49.92 -8.77
N GLY A 4 45.33 -48.75 -9.17
CA GLY A 4 46.47 -48.38 -10.01
C GLY A 4 45.92 -47.54 -11.19
N GLY A 5 46.05 -46.21 -11.13
CA GLY A 5 45.66 -45.33 -12.24
C GLY A 5 45.79 -43.82 -11.93
N ARG A 6 47.01 -43.29 -11.94
CA ARG A 6 47.27 -41.85 -12.15
C ARG A 6 47.28 -41.57 -13.64
N LEU A 7 46.67 -40.47 -14.11
CA LEU A 7 47.12 -39.80 -15.33
C LEU A 7 46.91 -38.28 -15.26
N ASN A 8 47.81 -37.59 -15.96
CA ASN A 8 48.27 -36.22 -15.75
C ASN A 8 47.35 -35.11 -16.27
N LEU A 9 47.54 -33.92 -15.68
CA LEU A 9 47.30 -32.61 -16.28
C LEU A 9 47.86 -32.52 -17.72
N LEU A 10 47.08 -31.91 -18.61
CA LEU A 10 47.58 -31.16 -19.75
C LEU A 10 46.61 -30.02 -20.07
N ALA A 11 47.07 -28.79 -19.83
CA ALA A 11 46.43 -27.56 -20.26
C ALA A 11 46.48 -27.43 -21.79
N LYS A 12 45.38 -27.01 -22.41
CA LYS A 12 45.33 -26.27 -23.68
C LYS A 12 43.96 -25.61 -23.83
N GLY A 13 43.94 -24.27 -23.84
CA GLY A 13 42.75 -23.49 -24.13
C GLY A 13 42.33 -23.54 -25.59
N ALA A 14 41.04 -23.29 -25.83
CA ALA A 14 40.52 -22.61 -27.01
C ALA A 14 39.04 -22.29 -26.79
N CYS A 15 38.68 -21.01 -26.97
CA CYS A 15 37.32 -20.57 -27.25
C CYS A 15 36.74 -21.35 -28.44
N LEU A 16 35.44 -21.67 -28.41
CA LEU A 16 34.63 -21.54 -29.62
C LEU A 16 33.13 -21.41 -29.29
N THR A 17 32.59 -20.32 -29.79
CA THR A 17 31.19 -19.93 -29.96
C THR A 17 30.36 -21.01 -30.67
N ALA A 18 29.14 -21.26 -30.21
CA ALA A 18 28.15 -22.05 -30.96
C ALA A 18 26.86 -21.25 -31.14
N VAL A 19 26.71 -20.72 -32.36
CA VAL A 19 25.44 -20.31 -32.97
C VAL A 19 24.81 -21.57 -33.57
N VAL A 20 23.53 -21.83 -33.31
CA VAL A 20 22.77 -22.87 -34.03
C VAL A 20 21.44 -22.28 -34.48
N ALA A 21 21.26 -22.23 -35.81
CA ALA A 21 19.98 -22.02 -36.46
C ALA A 21 19.82 -23.00 -37.65
N LEU A 22 18.63 -23.61 -37.69
CA LEU A 22 17.82 -24.06 -38.84
C LEU A 22 18.19 -25.35 -39.63
N ASN A 23 17.24 -26.31 -39.60
CA ASN A 23 16.31 -26.71 -40.69
C ASN A 23 16.18 -28.22 -41.04
N ALA A 24 14.96 -28.75 -40.78
CA ALA A 24 14.11 -29.68 -41.59
C ALA A 24 14.56 -31.14 -41.87
N PRO A 25 13.69 -32.07 -42.36
CA PRO A 25 12.22 -32.07 -42.59
C PRO A 25 11.44 -33.31 -42.05
N ALA A 26 10.11 -33.28 -42.21
CA ALA A 26 9.11 -34.32 -41.90
C ALA A 26 9.12 -35.56 -42.83
N PRO A 27 8.31 -36.59 -42.51
CA PRO A 27 7.48 -37.22 -43.55
C PRO A 27 6.00 -37.51 -43.16
N ALA A 28 5.16 -37.59 -44.20
CA ALA A 28 3.77 -38.09 -44.25
C ALA A 28 3.74 -39.65 -44.18
N SER A 29 2.65 -40.43 -44.05
CA SER A 29 1.24 -40.37 -44.51
C SER A 29 0.48 -41.67 -44.09
N ALA A 30 -0.87 -41.62 -44.02
CA ALA A 30 -1.87 -42.70 -44.27
C ALA A 30 -1.94 -43.93 -43.31
N ALA A 31 -3.04 -44.64 -43.02
CA ALA A 31 -4.49 -44.62 -43.31
C ALA A 31 -5.19 -45.75 -42.48
N ALA A 32 -6.54 -45.74 -42.44
CA ALA A 32 -7.49 -46.86 -42.21
C ALA A 32 -7.65 -47.40 -40.75
N ILE A 33 -8.80 -47.32 -40.06
CA ILE A 33 -10.17 -47.85 -40.26
C ILE A 33 -10.46 -49.10 -39.36
N TYR A 34 -11.65 -49.08 -38.74
CA TYR A 34 -12.50 -50.13 -38.13
C TYR A 34 -12.42 -50.50 -36.62
N ASP A 35 -13.60 -50.31 -36.03
CA ASP A 35 -14.37 -51.17 -35.10
C ASP A 35 -14.42 -50.90 -33.58
N THR A 36 -15.46 -50.14 -33.21
CA THR A 36 -16.64 -50.57 -32.42
C THR A 36 -16.43 -51.51 -31.22
N PHE A 37 -16.68 -50.99 -30.01
CA PHE A 37 -17.46 -51.70 -29.00
C PHE A 37 -18.33 -50.73 -28.21
N THR A 38 -19.62 -51.05 -28.23
CA THR A 38 -20.74 -50.50 -27.48
C THR A 38 -20.69 -50.91 -26.01
N THR A 39 -21.11 -50.03 -25.09
CA THR A 39 -22.30 -50.17 -24.20
C THR A 39 -22.23 -49.26 -22.97
N GLY A 40 -23.34 -48.55 -22.69
CA GLY A 40 -23.86 -48.46 -21.32
C GLY A 40 -23.90 -47.09 -20.64
N ALA A 41 -25.13 -46.55 -20.55
CA ALA A 41 -25.70 -45.79 -19.42
C ALA A 41 -25.37 -44.28 -19.24
N GLU A 42 -26.16 -43.46 -19.92
CA GLU A 42 -27.13 -42.50 -19.34
C GLU A 42 -27.00 -42.10 -17.84
N LEU A 43 -26.79 -40.78 -17.63
CA LEU A 43 -27.60 -39.82 -16.83
C LEU A 43 -26.78 -38.89 -15.93
N GLY A 44 -26.76 -37.60 -16.32
CA GLY A 44 -27.17 -36.51 -15.43
C GLY A 44 -26.09 -35.66 -14.76
N GLY A 45 -25.97 -34.40 -15.17
CA GLY A 45 -25.59 -33.29 -14.29
C GLY A 45 -24.42 -32.42 -14.76
N GLU A 46 -24.69 -31.44 -15.64
CA GLU A 46 -23.82 -30.27 -15.80
C GLU A 46 -24.25 -29.14 -14.84
N PRO A 47 -23.31 -28.44 -14.19
CA PRO A 47 -23.50 -27.08 -13.68
C PRO A 47 -22.93 -26.03 -14.66
N PRO A 48 -23.53 -24.84 -14.78
CA PRO A 48 -23.08 -23.83 -15.75
C PRO A 48 -22.13 -22.81 -15.11
N TRP A 49 -21.05 -22.48 -15.82
CA TRP A 49 -20.39 -21.17 -15.73
C TRP A 49 -20.26 -20.57 -17.13
N ALA A 50 -20.35 -19.24 -17.16
CA ALA A 50 -20.73 -18.42 -18.29
C ALA A 50 -19.62 -18.20 -19.33
N MET A 51 -20.01 -18.16 -20.60
CA MET A 51 -19.28 -17.49 -21.69
C MET A 51 -20.13 -16.38 -22.31
N LEU A 52 -19.46 -15.25 -22.55
CA LEU A 52 -19.96 -14.02 -23.17
C LEU A 52 -20.42 -14.23 -24.63
N PRO A 53 -21.37 -13.42 -25.15
CA PRO A 53 -21.99 -13.68 -26.45
C PRO A 53 -21.17 -13.13 -27.62
N VAL A 54 -20.87 -14.01 -28.58
CA VAL A 54 -20.53 -13.65 -29.96
C VAL A 54 -21.83 -13.62 -30.77
N TYR A 55 -22.23 -12.44 -31.24
CA TYR A 55 -23.35 -12.33 -32.18
C TYR A 55 -22.92 -12.82 -33.56
N THR A 56 -23.40 -13.99 -33.98
CA THR A 56 -23.42 -14.40 -35.39
C THR A 56 -24.86 -14.70 -35.80
N ALA A 57 -25.39 -13.89 -36.73
CA ALA A 57 -26.70 -14.09 -37.32
C ALA A 57 -26.67 -15.28 -38.28
N VAL A 58 -27.55 -16.27 -38.05
CA VAL A 58 -27.82 -17.36 -38.99
C VAL A 58 -28.96 -16.91 -39.90
N VAL A 59 -28.67 -16.79 -41.20
CA VAL A 59 -29.67 -16.69 -42.27
C VAL A 59 -29.82 -18.08 -42.88
N ALA A 60 -31.01 -18.66 -42.77
CA ALA A 60 -31.40 -19.87 -43.48
C ALA A 60 -31.90 -19.51 -44.89
N ILE A 61 -31.43 -20.27 -45.87
CA ILE A 61 -31.81 -20.21 -47.28
C ILE A 61 -32.94 -21.23 -47.51
N ASP A 62 -33.98 -20.85 -48.27
CA ASP A 62 -34.76 -21.80 -49.06
C ASP A 62 -35.11 -21.22 -50.44
N ARG A 63 -35.51 -22.15 -51.31
CA ARG A 63 -35.30 -22.37 -52.74
C ARG A 63 -35.99 -21.46 -53.77
N ASP A 64 -35.41 -21.58 -54.98
CA ASP A 64 -35.97 -21.42 -56.33
C ASP A 64 -36.00 -20.04 -56.98
N GLY A 65 -35.30 -19.93 -58.13
CA GLY A 65 -35.60 -18.93 -59.17
C GLY A 65 -34.36 -18.25 -59.77
N ALA A 66 -34.03 -18.60 -61.01
CA ALA A 66 -32.77 -18.32 -61.69
C ALA A 66 -32.58 -16.90 -62.28
N ASP A 67 -31.29 -16.63 -62.55
CA ASP A 67 -30.67 -15.78 -63.58
C ASP A 67 -30.69 -14.26 -63.49
N VAL A 68 -29.62 -13.74 -62.88
CA VAL A 68 -29.05 -12.41 -63.11
C VAL A 68 -27.99 -12.52 -64.21
N SER A 69 -28.14 -11.75 -65.29
CA SER A 69 -27.05 -11.40 -66.19
C SER A 69 -26.63 -9.95 -65.94
N THR A 70 -25.35 -9.76 -65.62
CA THR A 70 -24.69 -8.45 -65.50
C THR A 70 -24.52 -7.80 -66.86
N PRO A 71 -24.44 -6.46 -66.91
CA PRO A 71 -23.28 -5.89 -67.55
C PRO A 71 -22.60 -4.78 -66.73
N SER A 72 -21.28 -4.79 -66.91
CA SER A 72 -20.24 -3.89 -66.42
C SER A 72 -20.22 -2.50 -67.09
N ALA A 73 -19.56 -1.56 -66.37
CA ALA A 73 -18.86 -0.33 -66.82
C ALA A 73 -19.62 1.01 -66.65
N PRO A 74 -18.91 2.17 -66.62
CA PRO A 74 -17.68 2.51 -65.89
C PRO A 74 -17.78 3.84 -65.11
N TRP A 75 -16.76 4.10 -64.27
CA TRP A 75 -16.59 5.31 -63.46
C TRP A 75 -16.14 6.53 -64.28
N TRP A 76 -17.05 7.19 -64.98
CA TRP A 76 -17.00 8.63 -65.31
C TRP A 76 -18.25 9.01 -66.10
N ALA A 77 -19.29 9.47 -65.41
CA ALA A 77 -20.41 10.14 -66.05
C ALA A 77 -20.97 11.19 -65.09
N THR A 78 -20.72 12.45 -65.40
CA THR A 78 -21.40 13.61 -64.82
C THR A 78 -22.91 13.50 -65.04
N PRO A 79 -23.75 13.58 -64.01
CA PRO A 79 -25.17 13.80 -64.19
C PRO A 79 -25.47 15.30 -64.25
N THR A 80 -26.09 15.66 -65.36
CA THR A 80 -26.77 16.90 -65.69
C THR A 80 -27.70 17.39 -64.58
N THR A 81 -27.68 18.71 -64.36
CA THR A 81 -28.61 19.50 -63.54
C THR A 81 -30.07 19.14 -63.80
N ALA A 82 -30.76 18.64 -62.77
CA ALA A 82 -32.20 18.67 -62.65
C ALA A 82 -32.59 19.74 -61.60
N SER A 83 -33.34 20.73 -62.05
CA SER A 83 -33.82 21.88 -61.28
C SER A 83 -34.77 21.43 -60.14
N VAL A 84 -34.32 21.61 -58.90
CA VAL A 84 -35.17 21.51 -57.71
C VAL A 84 -35.85 22.86 -57.48
N ARG A 85 -37.18 22.81 -57.42
CA ARG A 85 -38.05 23.91 -57.00
C ARG A 85 -37.59 24.44 -55.64
N SER A 86 -37.51 25.77 -55.54
CA SER A 86 -37.30 26.51 -54.30
C SER A 86 -38.27 26.05 -53.21
N ILE A 87 -37.74 25.38 -52.19
CA ILE A 87 -38.42 25.24 -50.90
C ILE A 87 -38.21 26.57 -50.18
N GLN A 88 -39.31 27.21 -49.80
CA GLN A 88 -39.31 28.39 -48.94
C GLN A 88 -38.51 28.10 -47.68
N GLU A 89 -37.60 29.02 -47.37
CA GLU A 89 -36.84 29.13 -46.13
C GLU A 89 -37.81 29.16 -44.94
N GLN A 90 -37.97 28.02 -44.27
CA GLN A 90 -38.62 27.96 -42.96
C GLN A 90 -37.71 28.69 -41.97
N ALA A 91 -38.19 29.80 -41.44
CA ALA A 91 -37.53 30.51 -40.35
C ALA A 91 -37.22 29.54 -39.21
N ALA A 92 -35.97 29.57 -38.72
CA ALA A 92 -35.53 28.74 -37.60
C ALA A 92 -36.47 28.90 -36.39
N PRO A 93 -36.81 27.81 -35.68
CA PRO A 93 -37.62 27.92 -34.47
C PRO A 93 -36.91 28.81 -33.45
N ARG A 94 -37.59 29.84 -32.95
CA ARG A 94 -37.09 30.70 -31.87
C ARG A 94 -36.69 29.87 -30.66
N ILE A 95 -35.48 30.06 -30.16
CA ILE A 95 -34.93 29.32 -29.01
C ILE A 95 -35.56 29.84 -27.70
N ASN A 96 -35.79 31.15 -27.62
CA ASN A 96 -36.39 31.81 -26.47
C ASN A 96 -37.77 32.41 -26.81
N PRO A 97 -38.87 31.70 -26.51
CA PRO A 97 -40.22 32.21 -26.74
C PRO A 97 -40.68 33.25 -25.69
N SER A 98 -39.92 33.47 -24.61
CA SER A 98 -40.35 34.26 -23.46
C SER A 98 -40.25 35.79 -23.63
N GLY A 99 -39.50 36.26 -24.62
CA GLY A 99 -39.28 37.70 -24.86
C GLY A 99 -38.45 38.42 -23.80
N ARG A 100 -37.81 37.68 -22.88
CA ARG A 100 -36.90 38.17 -21.82
C ARG A 100 -35.67 37.28 -21.78
N THR A 101 -34.53 37.77 -21.28
CA THR A 101 -33.34 36.93 -21.11
C THR A 101 -33.61 35.81 -20.10
N VAL A 102 -33.36 34.56 -20.51
CA VAL A 102 -33.49 33.37 -19.66
C VAL A 102 -32.09 32.90 -19.29
N THR A 103 -31.83 32.71 -17.99
CA THR A 103 -30.57 32.12 -17.51
C THR A 103 -30.83 30.66 -17.16
N MET A 104 -29.94 29.78 -17.61
CA MET A 104 -30.04 28.34 -17.36
C MET A 104 -28.66 27.73 -17.19
N ILE A 105 -28.59 26.65 -16.41
CA ILE A 105 -27.37 25.87 -16.21
C ILE A 105 -27.43 24.68 -17.17
N VAL A 106 -26.36 24.49 -17.95
CA VAL A 106 -26.26 23.40 -18.92
C VAL A 106 -24.92 22.69 -18.80
N PRO A 107 -24.84 21.39 -19.10
CA PRO A 107 -23.58 20.66 -19.15
C PRO A 107 -22.71 21.18 -20.30
N LEU A 108 -21.44 21.46 -20.02
CA LEU A 108 -20.37 21.67 -20.98
C LEU A 108 -19.66 20.34 -21.25
N LYS A 109 -19.49 19.98 -22.53
CA LYS A 109 -18.86 18.71 -22.96
C LYS A 109 -17.78 18.93 -24.02
N ASP A 110 -16.71 18.16 -23.96
CA ASP A 110 -15.78 17.95 -25.08
C ASP A 110 -16.15 16.63 -25.77
N ALA A 111 -16.79 16.72 -26.94
CA ALA A 111 -17.47 15.59 -27.57
C ALA A 111 -18.45 14.89 -26.59
N GLU A 112 -18.14 13.66 -26.15
CA GLU A 112 -18.96 12.91 -25.19
C GLU A 112 -18.52 13.10 -23.72
N ILE A 113 -17.39 13.75 -23.49
CA ILE A 113 -16.79 13.89 -22.15
C ILE A 113 -17.41 15.10 -21.44
N TYR A 114 -18.04 14.86 -20.30
CA TYR A 114 -18.58 15.92 -19.44
C TYR A 114 -17.45 16.69 -18.73
N LEU A 115 -17.38 18.00 -18.95
CA LEU A 115 -16.38 18.89 -18.36
C LEU A 115 -16.87 19.57 -17.08
N GLY A 116 -18.19 19.79 -16.96
CA GLY A 116 -18.83 20.45 -15.82
C GLY A 116 -20.10 21.19 -16.24
N ASP A 117 -20.80 21.80 -15.29
CA ASP A 117 -21.99 22.61 -15.54
C ASP A 117 -21.62 24.10 -15.70
N ILE A 118 -22.25 24.77 -16.64
CA ILE A 118 -21.99 26.19 -16.95
C ILE A 118 -23.28 26.99 -17.11
N GLU A 119 -23.27 28.23 -16.64
CA GLU A 119 -24.36 29.18 -16.83
C GLU A 119 -24.35 29.74 -18.25
N VAL A 120 -25.53 29.68 -18.86
CA VAL A 120 -25.83 30.20 -20.20
C VAL A 120 -27.02 31.15 -20.12
N GLN A 121 -26.88 32.32 -20.73
CA GLN A 121 -27.97 33.28 -20.94
C GLN A 121 -28.44 33.22 -22.39
N VAL A 122 -29.73 33.00 -22.57
CA VAL A 122 -30.39 33.10 -23.88
C VAL A 122 -31.16 34.41 -23.92
N GLY A 123 -30.67 35.37 -24.70
CA GLY A 123 -31.27 36.69 -24.91
C GLY A 123 -32.66 36.63 -25.54
N ALA A 124 -33.38 37.75 -25.50
CA ALA A 124 -34.71 37.88 -26.14
C ALA A 124 -34.65 37.86 -27.68
N ASP A 125 -33.44 37.99 -28.24
CA ASP A 125 -33.08 37.90 -29.66
C ASP A 125 -32.42 36.55 -30.02
N ASP A 126 -32.53 35.54 -29.15
CA ASP A 126 -31.90 34.23 -29.27
C ASP A 126 -30.36 34.25 -29.22
N THR A 127 -29.73 35.35 -28.81
CA THR A 127 -28.28 35.37 -28.57
C THR A 127 -27.91 34.52 -27.37
N ILE A 128 -26.90 33.65 -27.54
CA ILE A 128 -26.44 32.75 -26.49
C ILE A 128 -25.13 33.31 -25.93
N GLN A 129 -25.12 33.56 -24.63
CA GLN A 129 -23.96 34.05 -23.91
C GLN A 129 -23.60 33.10 -22.78
N VAL A 130 -22.31 32.92 -22.54
CA VAL A 130 -21.77 31.95 -21.60
C VAL A 130 -20.93 32.67 -20.56
N SER A 131 -20.98 32.21 -19.31
CA SER A 131 -20.13 32.73 -18.24
C SER A 131 -18.65 32.53 -18.57
N ALA A 132 -17.90 33.61 -18.77
CA ALA A 132 -16.49 33.54 -19.17
C ALA A 132 -15.60 32.98 -18.05
N ALA A 133 -15.89 33.30 -16.79
CA ALA A 133 -15.17 32.78 -15.64
C ALA A 133 -15.34 31.26 -15.50
N GLN A 134 -16.59 30.75 -15.60
CA GLN A 134 -16.86 29.32 -15.55
C GLN A 134 -16.29 28.59 -16.78
N ALA A 135 -16.40 29.18 -17.97
CA ALA A 135 -15.80 28.59 -19.17
C ALA A 135 -14.27 28.49 -19.04
N PHE A 136 -13.60 29.53 -18.53
CA PHE A 136 -12.17 29.51 -18.28
C PHE A 136 -11.78 28.43 -17.27
N GLU A 137 -12.51 28.32 -16.15
CA GLU A 137 -12.27 27.31 -15.13
C GLU A 137 -12.42 25.88 -15.69
N LEU A 138 -13.52 25.59 -16.37
CA LEU A 138 -13.79 24.25 -16.91
C LEU A 138 -12.83 23.87 -18.04
N LEU A 139 -12.47 24.81 -18.91
CA LEU A 139 -11.57 24.57 -20.05
C LEU A 139 -10.09 24.55 -19.66
N SER A 140 -9.72 25.15 -18.52
CA SER A 140 -8.34 25.14 -18.03
C SER A 140 -7.77 23.75 -17.73
N ARG A 141 -8.66 22.76 -17.57
CA ARG A 141 -8.33 21.37 -17.25
C ARG A 141 -7.89 20.56 -18.47
N GLY A 142 -8.31 20.95 -19.68
CA GLY A 142 -8.08 20.18 -20.92
C GLY A 142 -7.23 20.89 -21.97
N LEU A 143 -7.06 22.21 -21.83
CA LEU A 143 -6.34 23.05 -22.80
C LEU A 143 -4.93 23.41 -22.34
N ASP A 144 -4.03 23.59 -23.29
CA ASP A 144 -2.70 24.14 -23.03
C ASP A 144 -2.84 25.59 -22.47
N PRO A 145 -2.04 26.01 -21.47
CA PRO A 145 -2.09 27.37 -20.92
C PRO A 145 -2.01 28.48 -21.97
N SER A 146 -1.29 28.26 -23.07
CA SER A 146 -1.18 29.24 -24.17
C SER A 146 -2.48 29.42 -24.95
N ALA A 147 -3.35 28.40 -25.00
CA ALA A 147 -4.66 28.45 -25.65
C ALA A 147 -5.73 29.18 -24.82
N LEU A 148 -5.47 29.39 -23.53
CA LEU A 148 -6.40 30.04 -22.59
C LEU A 148 -6.17 31.56 -22.43
N GLU A 149 -5.03 32.07 -22.86
CA GLU A 149 -4.67 33.49 -22.74
C GLU A 149 -5.72 34.47 -23.32
N PRO A 150 -6.39 34.19 -24.46
CA PRO A 150 -7.47 35.05 -24.95
C PRO A 150 -8.71 35.10 -24.04
N LEU A 151 -9.00 34.00 -23.32
CA LEU A 151 -10.12 33.91 -22.38
C LEU A 151 -9.78 34.52 -21.01
N ARG A 152 -8.50 34.45 -20.61
CA ARG A 152 -8.01 35.02 -19.35
C ARG A 152 -8.31 36.50 -19.20
N ALA A 153 -8.26 37.25 -20.30
CA ALA A 153 -8.53 38.69 -20.32
C ALA A 153 -10.00 39.07 -20.09
N VAL A 154 -10.92 38.11 -20.15
CA VAL A 154 -12.38 38.31 -20.03
C VAL A 154 -13.04 37.42 -18.97
N ALA A 155 -12.26 36.63 -18.22
CA ALA A 155 -12.70 35.65 -17.22
C ALA A 155 -13.09 36.27 -15.86
N ASP A 156 -13.68 37.47 -15.87
CA ASP A 156 -14.16 38.11 -14.65
C ASP A 156 -15.52 37.50 -14.21
N PRO A 157 -15.73 37.25 -12.90
CA PRO A 157 -17.00 36.73 -12.39
C PRO A 157 -18.19 37.62 -12.76
N GLY A 158 -19.23 37.02 -13.36
CA GLY A 158 -20.46 37.72 -13.77
C GLY A 158 -20.44 38.29 -15.20
N VAL A 159 -19.34 38.14 -15.94
CA VAL A 159 -19.27 38.52 -17.36
C VAL A 159 -19.75 37.38 -18.25
N PHE A 160 -20.79 37.65 -19.05
CA PHE A 160 -21.32 36.74 -20.06
C PHE A 160 -20.83 37.15 -21.45
N VAL A 161 -20.27 36.19 -22.18
CA VAL A 161 -19.64 36.42 -23.48
C VAL A 161 -20.38 35.61 -24.56
N PRO A 162 -20.70 36.19 -25.73
CA PRO A 162 -21.38 35.44 -26.77
C PRO A 162 -20.49 34.35 -27.38
N LEU A 163 -21.11 33.28 -27.88
CA LEU A 163 -20.41 32.08 -28.41
C LEU A 163 -19.39 32.40 -29.53
N ASP A 164 -19.64 33.45 -30.31
CA ASP A 164 -18.78 33.88 -31.43
C ASP A 164 -17.37 34.29 -30.98
N ARG A 165 -17.22 34.83 -29.77
CA ARG A 165 -15.93 35.19 -29.18
C ARG A 165 -15.09 33.97 -28.83
N PHE A 166 -15.72 32.87 -28.42
CA PHE A 166 -15.04 31.61 -28.17
C PHE A 166 -14.54 30.99 -29.48
N SER A 167 -15.36 31.04 -30.54
CA SER A 167 -14.92 30.67 -31.90
C SER A 167 -13.75 31.53 -32.39
N ALA A 168 -13.76 32.84 -32.13
CA ALA A 168 -12.66 33.74 -32.50
C ALA A 168 -11.36 33.48 -31.70
N ALA A 169 -11.46 32.89 -30.51
CA ALA A 169 -10.33 32.44 -29.69
C ALA A 169 -9.81 31.04 -30.09
N GLY A 170 -10.37 30.41 -31.14
CA GLY A 170 -9.99 29.07 -31.57
C GLY A 170 -10.63 27.93 -30.75
N LEU A 171 -11.66 28.24 -29.95
CA LEU A 171 -12.36 27.33 -29.05
C LEU A 171 -13.87 27.36 -29.36
N PRO A 172 -14.32 26.80 -30.49
CA PRO A 172 -15.73 26.90 -30.90
C PRO A 172 -16.65 26.19 -29.89
N LEU A 173 -17.62 26.94 -29.36
CA LEU A 173 -18.67 26.43 -28.47
C LEU A 173 -20.00 26.37 -29.23
N ASN A 174 -20.63 25.21 -29.23
CA ASN A 174 -21.89 24.93 -29.92
C ASN A 174 -22.98 24.59 -28.91
N PHE A 175 -24.02 25.41 -28.86
CA PHE A 175 -25.18 25.11 -28.01
C PHE A 175 -26.20 24.26 -28.76
N ASN A 176 -26.59 23.13 -28.16
CA ASN A 176 -27.63 22.26 -28.70
C ASN A 176 -28.97 22.51 -27.98
N PRO A 177 -29.95 23.17 -28.63
CA PRO A 177 -31.23 23.52 -27.99
C PRO A 177 -32.15 22.31 -27.75
N ARG A 178 -31.87 21.13 -28.33
CA ARG A 178 -32.70 19.92 -28.13
C ARG A 178 -32.32 19.16 -26.87
N THR A 179 -31.03 19.13 -26.55
CA THR A 179 -30.47 18.42 -25.40
C THR A 179 -30.06 19.37 -24.26
N LEU A 180 -30.16 20.69 -24.49
CA LEU A 180 -29.77 21.74 -23.55
C LEU A 180 -28.34 21.54 -23.04
N GLU A 181 -27.39 21.36 -23.95
CA GLU A 181 -25.98 21.16 -23.64
C GLU A 181 -25.10 22.07 -24.50
N LEU A 182 -23.91 22.38 -23.98
CA LEU A 182 -22.89 23.13 -24.69
C LEU A 182 -21.75 22.18 -25.05
N VAL A 183 -21.41 22.07 -26.33
CA VAL A 183 -20.34 21.20 -26.82
C VAL A 183 -19.18 22.06 -27.31
N ILE A 184 -18.00 21.83 -26.77
CA ILE A 184 -16.74 22.39 -27.29
C ILE A 184 -16.08 21.37 -28.21
N ASP A 185 -15.64 21.83 -29.38
CA ASP A 185 -14.75 21.06 -30.25
C ASP A 185 -13.33 21.53 -30.04
N ILE A 186 -12.58 20.86 -29.16
CA ILE A 186 -11.20 21.26 -28.85
C ILE A 186 -10.24 20.76 -29.95
N PRO A 187 -9.57 21.66 -30.70
CA PRO A 187 -8.58 21.26 -31.71
C PRO A 187 -7.40 20.52 -31.06
N ALA A 188 -6.87 19.50 -31.72
CA ALA A 188 -5.75 18.71 -31.20
C ALA A 188 -4.51 19.55 -30.81
N ALA A 189 -4.26 20.67 -31.51
CA ALA A 189 -3.16 21.58 -31.21
C ALA A 189 -3.37 22.47 -29.97
N ALA A 190 -4.61 22.59 -29.48
CA ALA A 190 -4.96 23.36 -28.28
C ALA A 190 -5.05 22.48 -27.02
N ARG A 191 -5.00 21.15 -27.17
CA ARG A 191 -5.01 20.21 -26.04
C ARG A 191 -3.67 20.27 -25.30
N GLY A 192 -3.73 20.28 -23.97
CA GLY A 192 -2.54 20.13 -23.14
C GLY A 192 -1.87 18.77 -23.39
N ARG A 193 -0.54 18.69 -23.22
CA ARG A 193 0.19 17.42 -23.34
C ARG A 193 -0.29 16.44 -22.25
N GLN A 194 -1.10 15.46 -22.63
CA GLN A 194 -1.55 14.40 -21.72
C GLN A 194 -0.46 13.33 -21.58
N SER A 195 0.08 13.19 -20.36
CA SER A 195 0.87 12.04 -19.96
C SER A 195 -0.09 10.90 -19.67
N ILE A 196 -0.10 9.84 -20.47
CA ILE A 196 -0.86 8.63 -20.15
C ILE A 196 -0.04 7.86 -19.10
N GLY A 197 -0.28 8.16 -17.83
CA GLY A 197 0.17 7.33 -16.70
C GLY A 197 -0.85 6.22 -16.46
N LEU A 198 -0.42 4.95 -16.48
CA LEU A 198 -1.27 3.81 -16.09
C LEU A 198 -1.64 3.83 -14.59
N ALA A 199 -1.08 4.76 -13.83
CA ALA A 199 -1.54 5.20 -12.51
C ALA A 199 -1.22 6.70 -12.39
N ASP A 200 -2.23 7.56 -12.50
CA ASP A 200 -2.10 8.96 -12.07
C ASP A 200 -1.88 8.96 -10.55
N LEU A 201 -0.61 9.07 -10.15
CA LEU A 201 -0.17 9.23 -8.75
C LEU A 201 -0.44 10.66 -8.24
N ASP A 202 -0.70 11.61 -9.14
CA ASP A 202 -1.20 12.94 -8.79
C ASP A 202 -2.74 12.88 -8.67
N ARG A 203 -3.22 12.25 -7.60
CA ARG A 203 -4.65 12.32 -7.26
C ARG A 203 -4.91 13.61 -6.48
N GLU A 204 -5.53 14.58 -7.16
CA GLU A 204 -6.27 15.63 -6.46
C GLU A 204 -7.34 14.97 -5.57
N LEU A 205 -7.25 15.21 -4.27
CA LEU A 205 -8.13 14.62 -3.26
C LEU A 205 -9.51 15.28 -3.35
N TYR A 206 -10.41 14.74 -4.17
CA TYR A 206 -11.77 15.25 -4.29
C TYR A 206 -12.73 14.64 -3.25
N GLY A 207 -13.55 15.51 -2.65
CA GLY A 207 -14.64 15.17 -1.72
C GLY A 207 -14.31 15.46 -0.25
N ASP A 208 -15.36 15.41 0.59
CA ASP A 208 -15.23 15.70 2.02
C ASP A 208 -14.58 14.52 2.76
N PHE A 209 -13.56 14.83 3.55
CA PHE A 209 -12.95 13.90 4.50
C PHE A 209 -13.41 14.25 5.91
N THR A 210 -13.65 13.23 6.72
CA THR A 210 -13.90 13.43 8.15
C THR A 210 -12.67 14.04 8.79
N ALA A 211 -12.87 15.01 9.68
CA ALA A 211 -11.78 15.63 10.41
C ALA A 211 -11.27 14.69 11.52
N PRO A 212 -9.95 14.61 11.75
CA PRO A 212 -9.42 13.89 12.90
C PRO A 212 -9.80 14.58 14.21
N ALA A 213 -9.81 13.81 15.29
CA ALA A 213 -10.00 14.34 16.64
C ALA A 213 -8.93 15.40 16.97
N MET A 214 -9.32 16.44 17.70
CA MET A 214 -8.37 17.48 18.12
C MET A 214 -7.31 16.90 19.06
N PHE A 215 -7.75 16.01 19.95
CA PHE A 215 -6.89 15.22 20.82
C PHE A 215 -7.24 13.74 20.68
N SER A 216 -6.23 12.94 20.38
CA SER A 216 -6.35 11.49 20.30
C SER A 216 -5.13 10.84 20.92
N ALA A 217 -5.31 9.73 21.63
CA ALA A 217 -4.20 8.99 22.19
C ALA A 217 -4.48 7.49 22.13
N TYR A 218 -3.43 6.68 22.11
CA TYR A 218 -3.55 5.25 22.32
C TYR A 218 -2.34 4.71 23.07
N VAL A 219 -2.53 3.56 23.69
CA VAL A 219 -1.48 2.71 24.22
C VAL A 219 -1.75 1.28 23.83
N ASN A 220 -0.75 0.62 23.27
CA ASN A 220 -0.73 -0.80 23.00
C ASN A 220 -0.05 -1.51 24.15
N LEU A 221 -0.60 -2.64 24.56
CA LEU A 221 -0.04 -3.51 25.58
C LEU A 221 0.20 -4.88 24.96
N ARG A 222 1.44 -5.36 24.98
CA ARG A 222 1.83 -6.66 24.45
C ARG A 222 2.47 -7.47 25.57
N GLY A 223 1.75 -8.47 26.05
CA GLY A 223 2.18 -9.35 27.12
C GLY A 223 2.70 -10.69 26.58
N ALA A 224 3.75 -11.21 27.20
CA ALA A 224 4.26 -12.56 26.97
C ALA A 224 4.63 -13.24 28.28
N VAL A 225 4.40 -14.56 28.33
CA VAL A 225 4.89 -15.44 29.38
C VAL A 225 5.46 -16.69 28.73
N ASP A 226 6.68 -17.04 29.12
CA ASP A 226 7.37 -18.21 28.61
C ASP A 226 7.35 -19.35 29.62
N TYR A 227 7.25 -20.57 29.13
CA TYR A 227 7.64 -21.77 29.88
C TYR A 227 8.91 -22.32 29.26
N VAL A 228 10.01 -22.26 30.01
CA VAL A 228 11.35 -22.71 29.61
C VAL A 228 11.47 -24.20 29.93
N HIS A 229 11.57 -25.04 28.89
CA HIS A 229 11.80 -26.48 29.00
C HIS A 229 13.28 -26.80 29.19
N GLN A 230 14.13 -26.02 28.52
CA GLN A 230 15.58 -26.07 28.60
C GLN A 230 16.09 -24.65 28.33
N GLY A 231 17.03 -24.16 29.11
CA GLY A 231 17.64 -22.85 28.90
C GLY A 231 18.88 -22.64 29.76
N PRO A 232 19.55 -21.48 29.64
CA PRO A 232 20.73 -21.14 30.43
C PRO A 232 20.42 -20.87 31.92
N ALA A 233 19.16 -20.67 32.29
CA ALA A 233 18.67 -20.49 33.66
C ALA A 233 17.78 -21.67 34.11
N ASP A 234 17.08 -21.53 35.25
CA ASP A 234 16.20 -22.57 35.77
C ASP A 234 15.00 -22.86 34.82
N ASN A 235 14.63 -24.14 34.71
CA ASN A 235 13.47 -24.57 33.94
C ASN A 235 12.16 -24.24 34.69
N GLY A 236 11.12 -23.86 33.96
CA GLY A 236 9.80 -23.55 34.52
C GLY A 236 9.13 -22.36 33.85
N PHE A 237 8.15 -21.77 34.52
CA PHE A 237 7.57 -20.50 34.07
C PHE A 237 8.62 -19.40 34.24
N GLY A 238 8.99 -18.80 33.11
CA GLY A 238 9.78 -17.59 33.07
C GLY A 238 8.97 -16.39 33.55
N GLU A 239 9.66 -15.27 33.67
CA GLU A 239 9.07 -14.03 34.12
C GLU A 239 8.23 -13.39 33.02
N GLY A 240 7.18 -12.65 33.41
CA GLY A 240 6.27 -12.04 32.45
C GLY A 240 6.89 -10.78 31.85
N LEU A 241 6.75 -10.60 30.54
CA LEU A 241 7.11 -9.37 29.86
C LEU A 241 5.86 -8.63 29.43
N VAL A 242 5.82 -7.32 29.65
CA VAL A 242 4.79 -6.42 29.12
C VAL A 242 5.44 -5.26 28.40
N VAL A 243 5.17 -5.14 27.11
CA VAL A 243 5.67 -4.04 26.27
C VAL A 243 4.54 -3.05 26.05
N LEU A 244 4.88 -1.77 26.20
CA LEU A 244 4.00 -0.63 26.06
C LEU A 244 4.51 0.27 24.94
N ASP A 245 3.69 0.51 23.92
CA ASP A 245 3.95 1.49 22.87
C ASP A 245 2.73 2.39 22.71
N GLY A 246 2.92 3.71 22.76
CA GLY A 246 1.80 4.65 22.77
C GLY A 246 2.12 5.98 22.13
N ALA A 247 1.07 6.64 21.65
CA ALA A 247 1.16 7.98 21.10
C ALA A 247 -0.01 8.84 21.56
N ALA A 248 0.24 10.12 21.76
CA ALA A 248 -0.77 11.14 22.00
C ALA A 248 -0.59 12.28 20.99
N ARG A 249 -1.64 12.59 20.25
CA ARG A 249 -1.71 13.66 19.26
C ARG A 249 -2.56 14.81 19.78
N PHE A 250 -2.02 16.02 19.67
CA PHE A 250 -2.75 17.27 19.89
C PHE A 250 -2.56 18.20 18.68
N GLY A 251 -3.62 18.38 17.90
CA GLY A 251 -3.56 19.14 16.64
C GLY A 251 -2.59 18.50 15.64
N SER A 252 -1.41 19.09 15.45
CA SER A 252 -0.35 18.62 14.54
C SER A 252 0.88 18.06 15.25
N ILE A 253 0.92 18.08 16.58
CA ILE A 253 2.04 17.59 17.38
C ILE A 253 1.67 16.21 17.92
N VAL A 254 2.60 15.27 17.82
CA VAL A 254 2.48 13.91 18.34
C VAL A 254 3.57 13.70 19.39
N LEU A 255 3.21 13.22 20.57
CA LEU A 255 4.13 12.64 21.56
C LEU A 255 4.08 11.13 21.41
N GLU A 256 5.23 10.49 21.23
CA GLU A 256 5.39 9.04 21.24
C GLU A 256 6.22 8.63 22.44
N SER A 257 5.85 7.50 23.05
CA SER A 257 6.65 6.89 24.09
C SER A 257 6.53 5.38 24.06
N GLU A 258 7.64 4.71 24.31
CA GLU A 258 7.80 3.27 24.26
C GLU A 258 8.54 2.80 25.52
N GLY A 259 8.25 1.58 25.96
CA GLY A 259 8.95 0.95 27.06
C GLY A 259 8.45 -0.46 27.34
N ALA A 260 9.10 -1.14 28.26
CA ALA A 260 8.79 -2.50 28.66
C ALA A 260 8.88 -2.67 30.17
N TRP A 261 8.11 -3.61 30.69
CA TRP A 261 8.26 -4.10 32.04
C TRP A 261 8.62 -5.58 31.96
N ASP A 262 9.81 -5.92 32.43
CA ASP A 262 10.27 -7.29 32.57
C ASP A 262 10.14 -7.71 34.04
N GLY A 263 9.42 -8.80 34.29
CA GLY A 263 9.31 -9.38 35.63
C GLY A 263 10.69 -9.70 36.23
N GLY A 264 11.63 -10.16 35.39
CA GLY A 264 12.99 -10.61 35.75
C GLY A 264 13.77 -9.57 36.53
N ASP A 265 13.82 -8.36 35.98
CA ASP A 265 14.48 -7.24 36.62
C ASP A 265 13.55 -6.53 37.61
N SER A 266 12.23 -6.77 37.51
CA SER A 266 11.17 -6.11 38.27
C SER A 266 11.15 -4.58 38.11
N GLN A 267 11.62 -4.08 36.98
CA GLN A 267 11.74 -2.63 36.68
C GLN A 267 11.07 -2.31 35.34
N PHE A 268 10.55 -1.09 35.24
CA PHE A 268 10.07 -0.56 33.97
C PHE A 268 11.23 0.12 33.24
N GLN A 269 11.48 -0.31 32.02
CA GLN A 269 12.52 0.15 31.11
C GLN A 269 11.89 1.02 30.03
N ARG A 270 12.47 2.20 29.77
CA ARG A 270 11.96 3.12 28.74
C ARG A 270 12.76 2.95 27.45
N ASP A 271 12.07 2.64 26.35
CA ASP A 271 12.69 2.37 25.05
C ASP A 271 12.87 3.65 24.20
N GLY A 272 12.06 4.68 24.45
CA GLY A 272 12.23 5.99 23.83
C GLY A 272 11.05 6.94 24.06
N THR A 273 11.31 8.24 23.95
CA THR A 273 10.29 9.30 24.02
C THR A 273 10.63 10.43 23.06
N ARG A 274 9.66 10.85 22.24
CA ARG A 274 9.88 11.89 21.23
C ARG A 274 8.63 12.67 20.88
N PHE A 275 8.83 13.94 20.54
CA PHE A 275 7.84 14.79 19.92
C PHE A 275 8.05 14.81 18.41
N VAL A 276 6.96 14.66 17.65
CA VAL A 276 6.95 14.66 16.19
C VAL A 276 5.99 15.73 15.68
N TYR A 277 6.44 16.52 14.72
CA TYR A 277 5.62 17.51 14.01
C TYR A 277 5.83 17.37 12.51
N ASP A 278 4.74 17.15 11.79
CA ASP A 278 4.75 16.98 10.33
C ASP A 278 4.14 18.20 9.64
N ASP A 279 4.96 18.87 8.82
CA ASP A 279 4.54 19.88 7.86
C ASP A 279 4.25 19.20 6.52
N THR A 280 2.99 18.90 6.27
CA THR A 280 2.53 18.22 5.05
C THR A 280 2.59 19.09 3.80
N GLN A 281 2.73 20.42 3.93
CA GLN A 281 2.87 21.31 2.77
C GLN A 281 4.30 21.30 2.24
N ARG A 282 5.29 21.26 3.14
CA ARG A 282 6.72 21.22 2.77
C ARG A 282 7.32 19.81 2.78
N LEU A 283 6.54 18.84 3.27
CA LEU A 283 6.89 17.43 3.48
C LEU A 283 8.05 17.25 4.46
N ASN A 284 8.05 18.02 5.55
CA ASN A 284 9.08 17.96 6.59
C ASN A 284 8.54 17.33 7.87
N ARG A 285 9.24 16.33 8.40
CA ARG A 285 9.08 15.84 9.77
C ARG A 285 10.15 16.46 10.67
N TRP A 286 9.72 17.07 11.75
CA TRP A 286 10.59 17.48 12.85
C TRP A 286 10.42 16.52 14.00
N THR A 287 11.54 16.04 14.55
CA THR A 287 11.55 15.15 15.72
C THR A 287 12.44 15.74 16.81
N VAL A 288 11.99 15.71 18.06
CA VAL A 288 12.76 16.14 19.23
C VAL A 288 12.67 15.08 20.32
N GLY A 289 13.79 14.66 20.89
CA GLY A 289 13.88 13.57 21.88
C GLY A 289 14.75 12.43 21.35
N ASP A 290 14.37 11.19 21.62
CA ASP A 290 15.07 10.01 21.11
C ASP A 290 14.80 9.87 19.60
N LEU A 291 15.84 10.02 18.78
CA LEU A 291 15.75 10.11 17.33
C LEU A 291 15.90 8.75 16.65
N GLN A 292 15.07 8.49 15.64
CA GLN A 292 15.28 7.41 14.69
C GLN A 292 16.01 7.97 13.46
N THR A 293 17.33 7.81 13.44
CA THR A 293 18.18 8.37 12.37
C THR A 293 18.06 7.58 11.07
N GLN A 294 18.05 8.28 9.93
CA GLN A 294 18.12 7.66 8.60
C GLN A 294 19.55 7.80 8.05
N THR A 295 20.09 6.68 7.59
CA THR A 295 21.44 6.59 7.04
C THR A 295 21.40 6.32 5.53
N ARG A 296 22.46 6.74 4.82
CA ARG A 296 22.68 6.44 3.39
C ARG A 296 24.14 6.08 3.11
N GLY A 297 24.35 5.29 2.06
CA GLY A 297 25.69 4.91 1.60
C GLY A 297 26.49 4.21 2.69
N PHE A 298 27.65 4.78 3.03
CA PHE A 298 28.55 4.23 4.05
C PHE A 298 28.28 4.74 5.49
N GLN A 299 27.18 5.46 5.73
CA GLN A 299 26.84 5.92 7.09
C GLN A 299 26.48 4.75 8.01
N GLY A 300 26.94 4.81 9.25
CA GLY A 300 26.58 3.86 10.31
C GLY A 300 25.30 4.29 11.03
N VAL A 301 24.57 3.35 11.62
CA VAL A 301 23.43 3.67 12.50
C VAL A 301 23.97 4.25 13.80
N GLN A 302 23.37 5.33 14.29
CA GLN A 302 23.71 5.96 15.57
C GLN A 302 22.42 6.24 16.35
N ASP A 303 22.42 5.87 17.62
CA ASP A 303 21.36 6.19 18.57
C ASP A 303 21.63 7.60 19.11
N VAL A 304 20.69 8.52 18.86
CA VAL A 304 20.87 9.95 19.12
C VAL A 304 19.68 10.51 19.87
N ALA A 305 19.95 11.25 20.93
CA ALA A 305 18.97 12.10 21.60
C ALA A 305 19.19 13.56 21.19
N GLY A 306 18.21 14.19 20.55
CA GLY A 306 18.37 15.55 20.06
C GLY A 306 17.25 16.04 19.17
N VAL A 307 17.63 16.70 18.06
CA VAL A 307 16.70 17.27 17.08
C VAL A 307 16.99 16.70 15.70
N GLY A 308 15.93 16.27 15.01
CA GLY A 308 15.98 15.78 13.64
C GLY A 308 15.02 16.54 12.74
N VAL A 309 15.41 16.76 11.48
CA VAL A 309 14.51 17.17 10.41
C VAL A 309 14.68 16.26 9.19
N VAL A 310 13.57 15.76 8.67
CA VAL A 310 13.57 14.81 7.56
C VAL A 310 12.57 15.24 6.52
N LYS A 311 13.03 15.26 5.26
CA LYS A 311 12.17 15.29 4.08
C LYS A 311 12.36 13.99 3.31
N SER A 312 11.36 13.12 3.42
CA SER A 312 11.34 11.82 2.77
C SER A 312 9.98 11.61 2.12
N TYR A 313 9.95 11.40 0.80
CA TYR A 313 8.70 11.16 0.09
C TYR A 313 8.07 9.83 0.53
N SER A 314 8.87 8.80 0.82
CA SER A 314 8.36 7.51 1.32
C SER A 314 7.65 7.57 2.68
N LEU A 315 7.97 8.55 3.53
CA LEU A 315 7.33 8.72 4.84
C LEU A 315 6.01 9.49 4.75
N MET A 316 5.95 10.48 3.84
CA MET A 316 4.84 11.42 3.73
C MET A 316 3.88 11.09 2.57
N ASP A 317 4.32 10.23 1.66
CA ASP A 317 3.60 9.73 0.48
C ASP A 317 3.95 8.24 0.28
N PRO A 318 3.47 7.35 1.17
CA PRO A 318 3.81 5.93 1.16
C PRO A 318 3.26 5.18 -0.07
N GLN A 319 2.39 5.81 -0.88
CA GLN A 319 1.87 5.24 -2.12
C GLN A 319 2.87 5.36 -3.28
N ARG A 320 3.92 6.17 -3.14
CA ARG A 320 5.08 6.11 -4.04
C ARG A 320 5.89 4.84 -3.75
N ASN A 321 5.92 3.96 -4.74
CA ASN A 321 6.63 2.69 -4.69
C ASN A 321 8.14 2.89 -4.47
N ILE A 322 8.63 2.68 -3.24
CA ILE A 322 10.07 2.62 -2.92
C ILE A 322 10.31 1.63 -1.76
N VAL A 323 11.34 0.79 -1.92
CA VAL A 323 11.75 -0.38 -1.11
C VAL A 323 12.83 -0.01 -0.05
N PRO A 324 12.99 -0.80 1.05
CA PRO A 324 13.83 -0.58 2.25
C PRO A 324 15.30 -0.13 2.14
N ARG A 325 15.84 0.31 3.29
CA ARG A 325 17.11 1.04 3.50
C ARG A 325 18.26 0.11 3.91
N GLY A 326 19.41 0.22 3.24
CA GLY A 326 20.61 -0.61 3.46
C GLY A 326 21.50 -0.16 4.64
N GLY A 327 21.15 -0.53 5.86
CA GLY A 327 22.12 -0.63 6.97
C GLY A 327 22.88 -1.96 6.91
N ARG A 328 23.99 -2.13 7.65
CA ARG A 328 24.69 -3.43 7.86
C ARG A 328 24.70 -3.87 9.34
N SER A 329 24.07 -3.10 10.19
CA SER A 329 23.90 -3.34 11.62
C SER A 329 22.41 -3.30 11.95
N PHE A 330 22.02 -4.02 12.98
CA PHE A 330 20.69 -3.92 13.57
C PHE A 330 20.82 -3.79 15.08
N THR A 331 19.88 -3.09 15.68
CA THR A 331 19.79 -2.96 17.13
C THR A 331 18.63 -3.80 17.62
N LEU A 332 18.88 -4.62 18.64
CA LEU A 332 17.86 -5.33 19.39
C LEU A 332 17.58 -4.54 20.66
N ASP A 333 16.34 -4.10 20.82
CA ASP A 333 15.91 -3.37 22.02
C ASP A 333 15.72 -4.31 23.21
N ARG A 334 15.53 -5.61 22.94
CA ARG A 334 15.32 -6.65 23.94
C ARG A 334 15.82 -8.00 23.48
N GLU A 335 15.89 -8.94 24.41
CA GLU A 335 16.23 -10.32 24.11
C GLU A 335 15.27 -10.89 23.06
N SER A 336 15.84 -11.30 21.92
CA SER A 336 15.07 -11.67 20.74
C SER A 336 15.64 -12.93 20.11
N THR A 337 14.75 -13.68 19.47
CA THR A 337 15.12 -14.83 18.67
C THR A 337 15.33 -14.39 17.22
N VAL A 338 16.50 -14.64 16.67
CA VAL A 338 16.85 -14.27 15.29
C VAL A 338 16.90 -15.52 14.43
N ASP A 339 15.94 -15.64 13.51
CA ASP A 339 15.96 -16.63 12.45
C ASP A 339 16.75 -16.04 11.26
N ALA A 340 17.99 -16.49 11.08
CA ALA A 340 18.81 -16.03 9.96
C ALA A 340 18.54 -16.87 8.70
N TYR A 341 18.24 -16.18 7.59
CA TYR A 341 18.18 -16.75 6.25
C TYR A 341 19.26 -16.12 5.39
N ILE A 342 19.99 -16.94 4.63
CA ILE A 342 21.06 -16.51 3.74
C ILE A 342 20.76 -17.02 2.34
N ASN A 343 20.54 -16.13 1.37
CA ASN A 343 20.07 -16.45 0.03
C ASN A 343 18.79 -17.32 0.06
N GLY A 344 17.87 -17.00 0.98
CA GLY A 344 16.64 -17.76 1.20
C GLY A 344 16.84 -19.15 1.84
N ARG A 345 18.05 -19.51 2.28
CA ARG A 345 18.34 -20.72 3.06
C ARG A 345 18.26 -20.37 4.55
N SER A 346 17.34 -21.01 5.28
CA SER A 346 17.31 -20.87 6.74
C SER A 346 18.59 -21.49 7.30
N ILE A 347 19.41 -20.72 8.01
CA ILE A 347 20.62 -21.24 8.62
C ILE A 347 20.26 -21.90 9.95
N ARG A 348 19.93 -21.13 10.99
CA ARG A 348 19.38 -21.60 12.27
C ARG A 348 18.85 -20.43 13.09
N THR A 349 18.08 -20.78 14.11
CA THR A 349 17.48 -19.86 15.07
C THR A 349 18.45 -19.66 16.25
N ILE A 350 18.86 -18.42 16.50
CA ILE A 350 19.72 -18.06 17.63
C ILE A 350 19.02 -17.07 18.54
N ARG A 351 19.36 -17.11 19.83
CA ARG A 351 18.85 -16.17 20.83
C ARG A 351 19.91 -15.11 21.11
N LEU A 352 19.56 -13.84 20.97
CA LEU A 352 20.45 -12.71 21.17
C LEU A 352 19.92 -11.79 22.28
N GLN A 353 20.86 -11.25 23.06
CA GLN A 353 20.59 -10.26 24.11
C GLN A 353 20.31 -8.87 23.51
N PRO A 354 19.74 -7.90 24.28
CA PRO A 354 19.63 -6.52 23.82
C PRO A 354 21.00 -5.94 23.46
N GLY A 355 21.09 -5.15 22.38
CA GLY A 355 22.33 -4.53 21.91
C GLY A 355 22.37 -4.28 20.40
N THR A 356 23.38 -3.55 19.94
CA THR A 356 23.66 -3.36 18.50
C THR A 356 24.58 -4.47 18.01
N TYR A 357 24.15 -5.17 16.97
CA TYR A 357 24.90 -6.26 16.35
C TYR A 357 25.29 -5.86 14.94
N ASP A 358 26.55 -6.12 14.59
CA ASP A 358 27.01 -6.04 13.21
C ASP A 358 26.78 -7.40 12.54
N LEU A 359 26.36 -7.39 11.27
CA LEU A 359 26.26 -8.62 10.49
C LEU A 359 27.58 -9.41 10.45
N ASN A 360 28.72 -8.74 10.51
CA ASN A 360 30.04 -9.38 10.46
C ASN A 360 30.33 -10.25 11.70
N ASP A 361 29.64 -10.01 12.81
CA ASP A 361 29.80 -10.79 14.05
C ASP A 361 29.18 -12.19 13.94
N PHE A 362 28.32 -12.41 12.94
CA PHE A 362 27.74 -13.71 12.68
C PHE A 362 28.68 -14.52 11.75
N PRO A 363 29.27 -15.63 12.23
CA PRO A 363 30.28 -16.38 11.48
C PRO A 363 29.73 -17.00 10.18
N PHE A 364 28.41 -17.14 10.08
CA PHE A 364 27.71 -17.64 8.89
C PHE A 364 27.35 -16.54 7.87
N VAL A 365 27.46 -15.26 8.23
CA VAL A 365 27.06 -14.11 7.40
C VAL A 365 28.22 -13.54 6.59
N GLN A 366 29.47 -13.90 6.92
CA GLN A 366 30.66 -13.33 6.28
C GLN A 366 30.72 -13.71 4.78
N GLY A 367 30.29 -12.78 3.91
CA GLY A 367 30.19 -12.98 2.45
C GLY A 367 29.20 -12.00 1.78
N SER A 368 29.08 -12.06 0.44
CA SER A 368 28.01 -11.35 -0.29
C SER A 368 26.80 -12.25 -0.37
N ASN A 369 25.91 -12.18 0.61
CA ASN A 369 24.64 -12.91 0.60
C ASN A 369 23.47 -11.97 0.85
N ASP A 370 22.31 -12.28 0.28
CA ASP A 370 21.06 -11.69 0.72
C ASP A 370 20.69 -12.30 2.07
N VAL A 371 20.83 -11.53 3.14
CA VAL A 371 20.57 -12.01 4.50
C VAL A 371 19.22 -11.46 4.97
N ASP A 372 18.25 -12.34 5.16
CA ASP A 372 17.01 -11.98 5.84
C ASP A 372 17.11 -12.44 7.29
N LEU A 373 17.18 -11.49 8.21
CA LEU A 373 17.05 -11.75 9.64
C LEU A 373 15.59 -11.56 10.02
N ILE A 374 14.89 -12.65 10.33
CA ILE A 374 13.56 -12.58 10.94
C ILE A 374 13.76 -12.56 12.45
N ILE A 375 13.75 -11.36 13.01
CA ILE A 375 13.86 -11.11 14.43
C ILE A 375 12.47 -11.24 15.03
N SER A 376 12.29 -12.22 15.90
CA SER A 376 11.09 -12.41 16.69
C SER A 376 11.39 -12.04 18.14
N ASP A 377 10.77 -10.99 18.64
CA ASP A 377 10.89 -10.64 20.06
C ASP A 377 10.09 -11.63 20.94
N SER A 378 10.27 -11.53 22.25
CA SER A 378 9.54 -12.33 23.24
C SER A 378 8.02 -12.11 23.20
N THR A 379 7.55 -10.92 22.80
CA THR A 379 6.11 -10.63 22.58
C THR A 379 5.53 -11.19 21.28
N GLY A 380 6.39 -11.73 20.41
CA GLY A 380 6.02 -12.29 19.11
C GLY A 380 5.89 -11.25 18.00
N GLN A 381 6.31 -10.00 18.24
CA GLN A 381 6.56 -9.05 17.17
C GLN A 381 7.65 -9.60 16.28
N ARG A 382 7.43 -9.51 14.97
CA ARG A 382 8.39 -9.95 13.97
C ARG A 382 8.85 -8.77 13.16
N GLU A 383 10.15 -8.53 13.19
CA GLU A 383 10.82 -7.60 12.31
C GLU A 383 11.65 -8.41 11.32
N THR A 384 11.51 -8.13 10.03
CA THR A 384 12.38 -8.72 9.01
C THR A 384 13.35 -7.65 8.55
N ILE A 385 14.62 -7.86 8.87
CA ILE A 385 15.70 -7.01 8.40
C ILE A 385 16.39 -7.73 7.27
N SER A 386 16.13 -7.26 6.05
CA SER A 386 16.76 -7.74 4.84
C SER A 386 18.00 -6.92 4.56
N PHE A 387 19.14 -7.58 4.62
CA PHE A 387 20.43 -7.04 4.25
C PHE A 387 20.82 -7.59 2.90
N SER A 388 20.72 -6.75 1.87
CA SER A 388 21.34 -7.05 0.59
C SER A 388 22.62 -6.23 0.45
N LEU A 389 23.63 -6.80 -0.23
CA LEU A 389 24.78 -6.01 -0.67
C LEU A 389 24.46 -5.14 -1.87
N PHE A 390 23.26 -5.33 -2.43
CA PHE A 390 22.69 -4.47 -3.41
C PHE A 390 22.08 -3.28 -2.68
N ILE A 391 22.82 -2.17 -2.67
CA ILE A 391 22.29 -0.87 -2.25
C ILE A 391 21.25 -0.48 -3.30
N ASP A 392 19.96 -0.57 -2.96
CA ASP A 392 18.88 -0.12 -3.84
C ASP A 392 19.01 1.38 -4.10
N ARG A 393 19.30 1.72 -5.36
CA ARG A 393 19.58 3.09 -5.79
C ARG A 393 18.34 3.71 -6.39
N THR A 394 17.56 4.37 -5.55
CA THR A 394 16.36 5.08 -6.03
C THR A 394 16.76 6.39 -6.71
N GLN A 395 16.12 6.69 -7.84
CA GLN A 395 16.29 7.95 -8.55
C GLN A 395 15.19 8.93 -8.15
N LEU A 396 15.57 10.20 -7.98
CA LEU A 396 14.62 11.30 -7.81
C LEU A 396 14.34 11.93 -9.18
N SER A 397 13.07 12.21 -9.46
CA SER A 397 12.66 13.05 -10.60
C SER A 397 13.33 14.42 -10.53
N GLN A 398 13.46 15.07 -11.68
CA GLN A 398 14.10 16.38 -11.77
C GLN A 398 13.47 17.38 -10.79
N GLY A 399 14.31 18.04 -10.00
CA GLY A 399 13.89 19.08 -9.07
C GLY A 399 13.46 18.58 -7.68
N LEU A 400 13.18 17.28 -7.50
CA LEU A 400 12.87 16.71 -6.19
C LEU A 400 14.12 16.58 -5.33
N SER A 401 13.96 16.77 -4.03
CA SER A 401 15.06 16.70 -3.05
C SER A 401 14.63 15.93 -1.81
N GLU A 402 15.52 15.08 -1.31
CA GLU A 402 15.37 14.41 -0.01
C GLU A 402 16.54 14.78 0.88
N TYR A 403 16.28 14.88 2.18
CA TYR A 403 17.31 15.10 3.18
C TYR A 403 16.90 14.60 4.54
N GLY A 404 17.89 14.28 5.36
CA GLY A 404 17.74 14.04 6.79
C GLY A 404 18.90 14.71 7.50
N PHE A 405 18.63 15.51 8.52
CA PHE A 405 19.66 16.11 9.37
C PHE A 405 19.30 15.86 10.82
N TYR A 406 20.26 15.33 11.57
CA TYR A 406 20.10 14.95 12.96
C TYR A 406 21.30 15.45 13.74
N GLY A 407 21.05 16.01 14.91
CA GLY A 407 22.09 16.49 15.82
C GLY A 407 21.66 16.34 17.25
N GLY A 408 22.58 15.91 18.10
CA GLY A 408 22.30 15.65 19.50
C GLY A 408 23.49 15.04 20.22
N VAL A 409 23.18 14.30 21.27
CA VAL A 409 24.15 13.50 22.00
C VAL A 409 23.90 12.02 21.76
N ARG A 410 24.95 11.22 21.90
CA ARG A 410 24.82 9.77 21.82
C ARG A 410 23.99 9.27 23.00
N SER A 411 23.01 8.44 22.66
CA SER A 411 22.26 7.65 23.63
C SER A 411 22.70 6.20 23.52
N GLU A 412 23.01 5.55 24.64
CA GLU A 412 23.31 4.13 24.68
C GLU A 412 22.31 3.43 25.58
N ARG A 413 22.03 2.15 25.30
CA ARG A 413 21.27 1.32 26.22
C ARG A 413 22.23 0.55 27.11
N ALA A 414 22.18 0.84 28.40
CA ALA A 414 23.01 0.18 29.41
C ALA A 414 22.12 -0.27 30.57
N GLY A 415 22.24 -1.54 30.97
CA GLY A 415 21.49 -2.08 32.12
C GLY A 415 19.97 -2.02 32.01
N GLY A 416 19.42 -1.97 30.78
CA GLY A 416 17.97 -1.88 30.54
C GLY A 416 17.41 -0.45 30.49
N ASP A 417 18.22 0.58 30.71
CA ASP A 417 17.80 1.98 30.58
C ASP A 417 18.58 2.72 29.49
N ILE A 418 18.03 3.85 29.05
CA ILE A 418 18.73 4.77 28.13
C ILE A 418 19.62 5.71 28.93
N GLU A 419 20.91 5.62 28.69
CA GLU A 419 21.91 6.54 29.18
C GLU A 419 22.25 7.57 28.10
N TYR A 420 22.17 8.84 28.47
CA TYR A 420 22.57 9.96 27.62
C TYR A 420 23.98 10.39 27.99
N SER A 421 24.89 10.26 27.04
CA SER A 421 26.26 10.72 27.19
C SER A 421 26.41 12.21 26.88
N ASP A 422 27.60 12.76 27.12
CA ASP A 422 27.98 14.08 26.64
C ASP A 422 28.63 14.03 25.23
N ASP A 423 28.71 12.84 24.62
CA ASP A 423 29.35 12.61 23.32
C ASP A 423 28.47 13.16 22.20
N LEU A 424 29.01 14.08 21.40
CA LEU A 424 28.27 14.72 20.32
C LEU A 424 28.09 13.79 19.13
N VAL A 425 26.88 13.79 18.57
CA VAL A 425 26.57 13.10 17.32
C VAL A 425 25.88 14.05 16.35
N ALA A 426 26.35 14.07 15.11
CA ALA A 426 25.70 14.76 14.01
C ALA A 426 25.73 13.88 12.76
N THR A 427 24.58 13.66 12.15
CA THR A 427 24.49 12.86 10.93
C THR A 427 23.49 13.47 9.98
N GLY A 428 23.79 13.42 8.68
CA GLY A 428 22.82 13.86 7.70
C GLY A 428 23.19 13.57 6.27
N PHE A 429 22.19 13.70 5.40
CA PHE A 429 22.33 13.53 3.97
C PHE A 429 21.44 14.53 3.23
N TYR A 430 21.83 14.87 2.01
CA TYR A 430 21.05 15.65 1.08
C TYR A 430 21.26 15.13 -0.33
N ARG A 431 20.17 14.89 -1.06
CA ARG A 431 20.19 14.41 -2.45
C ARG A 431 19.14 15.12 -3.28
N ARG A 432 19.41 15.27 -4.57
CA ARG A 432 18.54 15.97 -5.52
C ARG A 432 18.54 15.31 -6.89
N GLY A 433 17.37 15.17 -7.49
CA GLY A 433 17.21 14.86 -8.90
C GLY A 433 17.67 16.05 -9.74
N VAL A 434 18.86 15.96 -10.32
CA VAL A 434 19.46 16.99 -11.20
C VAL A 434 18.78 16.95 -12.57
N SER A 435 18.45 15.76 -13.04
CA SER A 435 17.58 15.47 -14.19
C SER A 435 16.70 14.27 -13.85
N ASP A 436 15.75 13.94 -14.74
CA ASP A 436 14.93 12.71 -14.60
C ASP A 436 15.74 11.41 -14.74
N THR A 437 17.04 11.51 -15.04
CA THR A 437 17.95 10.38 -15.17
C THR A 437 19.17 10.49 -14.27
N LEU A 438 19.35 11.57 -13.49
CA LEU A 438 20.53 11.76 -12.65
C LEU A 438 20.12 12.32 -11.29
N THR A 439 20.44 11.58 -10.24
CA THR A 439 20.36 12.04 -8.84
C THR A 439 21.77 12.13 -8.28
N LEU A 440 22.08 13.25 -7.63
CA LEU A 440 23.34 13.44 -6.90
C LEU A 440 23.02 13.71 -5.45
N GLY A 441 23.87 13.23 -4.56
CA GLY A 441 23.75 13.48 -3.14
C GLY A 441 25.09 13.54 -2.44
N ALA A 442 25.05 14.06 -1.22
CA ALA A 442 26.15 14.08 -0.29
C ALA A 442 25.63 13.71 1.09
N ASN A 443 26.48 13.07 1.89
CA ASN A 443 26.18 12.75 3.27
C ASN A 443 27.40 13.00 4.14
N PHE A 444 27.15 13.23 5.43
CA PHE A 444 28.17 13.45 6.43
C PHE A 444 27.76 12.77 7.73
N GLN A 445 28.74 12.39 8.51
CA GLN A 445 28.52 11.85 9.84
C GLN A 445 29.68 12.23 10.75
N TYR A 446 29.35 12.55 11.99
CA TYR A 446 30.28 12.85 13.08
C TYR A 446 29.73 12.16 14.33
N ALA A 447 30.59 11.46 15.05
CA ALA A 447 30.23 10.86 16.32
C ALA A 447 31.45 10.84 17.24
N GLU A 448 31.20 11.14 18.50
CA GLU A 448 32.14 10.92 19.61
C GLU A 448 31.82 9.57 20.28
N THR A 449 32.87 8.89 20.72
CA THR A 449 32.78 7.66 21.53
C THR A 449 33.83 7.76 22.63
N GLY A 450 33.43 8.27 23.78
CA GLY A 450 34.34 8.65 24.86
C GLY A 450 35.36 9.67 24.38
N SER A 451 36.63 9.27 24.27
CA SER A 451 37.72 10.18 23.85
C SER A 451 38.09 10.08 22.36
N VAL A 452 37.36 9.28 21.58
CA VAL A 452 37.63 9.08 20.14
C VAL A 452 36.55 9.79 19.34
N ALA A 453 36.93 10.81 18.55
CA ALA A 453 36.05 11.37 17.56
C ALA A 453 36.23 10.64 16.22
N SER A 454 35.15 10.53 15.46
CA SER A 454 35.16 10.02 14.10
C SER A 454 34.28 10.87 13.21
N SER A 455 34.76 11.14 12.00
CA SER A 455 34.03 11.90 11.00
C SER A 455 34.06 11.19 9.66
N MET A 456 33.02 11.41 8.86
CA MET A 456 32.92 10.89 7.50
C MET A 456 32.19 11.88 6.62
N VAL A 457 32.62 11.98 5.37
CA VAL A 457 31.90 12.65 4.29
C VAL A 457 31.83 11.71 3.10
N ALA A 458 30.67 11.61 2.48
CA ALA A 458 30.48 10.83 1.27
C ALA A 458 29.67 11.57 0.20
N GLY A 459 29.86 11.16 -1.04
CA GLY A 459 29.03 11.54 -2.19
C GLY A 459 28.33 10.33 -2.77
N GLU A 460 27.11 10.52 -3.27
CA GLU A 460 26.34 9.51 -4.00
C GLU A 460 25.94 10.04 -5.38
N ALA A 461 25.86 9.14 -6.35
CA ALA A 461 25.33 9.41 -7.68
C ALA A 461 24.51 8.21 -8.17
N VAL A 462 23.34 8.49 -8.75
CA VAL A 462 22.47 7.49 -9.38
C VAL A 462 22.12 7.99 -10.79
N TRP A 463 22.53 7.24 -11.80
CA TRP A 463 22.33 7.58 -13.20
C TRP A 463 21.52 6.49 -13.93
N GLY A 464 20.31 6.83 -14.34
CA GLY A 464 19.44 5.99 -15.15
C GLY A 464 19.81 6.09 -16.62
N SER A 465 19.92 4.94 -17.30
CA SER A 465 20.20 4.85 -18.72
C SER A 465 19.30 3.81 -19.39
N PRO A 466 19.16 3.80 -20.73
CA PRO A 466 18.38 2.78 -21.43
C PRO A 466 18.86 1.34 -21.24
N ILE A 467 20.12 1.15 -20.82
CA ILE A 467 20.69 -0.16 -20.57
C ILE A 467 20.57 -0.59 -19.11
N GLY A 468 20.14 0.28 -18.20
CA GLY A 468 20.05 0.04 -16.76
C GLY A 468 20.41 1.26 -15.93
N THR A 469 20.34 1.12 -14.62
CA THR A 469 20.68 2.14 -13.62
C THR A 469 22.09 1.90 -13.10
N PHE A 470 22.93 2.91 -13.19
CA PHE A 470 24.23 2.95 -12.55
C PHE A 470 24.13 3.71 -11.23
N GLY A 471 24.97 3.37 -10.28
CA GLY A 471 25.35 4.37 -9.30
C GLY A 471 26.73 4.18 -8.73
N ALA A 472 27.16 5.23 -8.05
CA ALA A 472 28.44 5.30 -7.38
C ALA A 472 28.30 5.96 -6.00
N ASP A 473 29.04 5.47 -5.02
CA ASP A 473 29.21 6.08 -3.70
C ASP A 473 30.71 6.19 -3.42
N VAL A 474 31.14 7.31 -2.88
CA VAL A 474 32.53 7.52 -2.46
C VAL A 474 32.53 8.17 -1.10
N ALA A 475 33.29 7.63 -0.16
CA ALA A 475 33.39 8.12 1.20
C ALA A 475 34.84 8.27 1.63
N VAL A 476 35.08 9.27 2.46
CA VAL A 476 36.31 9.43 3.23
C VAL A 476 35.94 9.54 4.70
N SER A 477 36.70 8.87 5.55
CA SER A 477 36.52 8.90 7.00
C SER A 477 37.83 9.28 7.67
N ASP A 478 37.74 9.90 8.83
CA ASP A 478 38.86 10.12 9.75
C ASP A 478 38.43 9.72 11.16
N ASN A 479 39.28 8.98 11.84
CA ASN A 479 39.03 8.46 13.19
C ASN A 479 40.29 8.69 14.02
N ASP A 480 40.14 9.29 15.21
CA ASP A 480 41.30 9.70 16.02
C ASP A 480 42.17 8.51 16.48
N ALA A 481 41.61 7.30 16.57
CA ALA A 481 42.33 6.11 17.02
C ALA A 481 43.13 5.43 15.89
N VAL A 482 42.59 5.37 14.67
CA VAL A 482 43.22 4.62 13.54
C VAL A 482 43.66 5.50 12.35
N GLY A 483 43.20 6.74 12.29
CA GLY A 483 43.46 7.73 11.24
C GLY A 483 42.51 7.62 10.04
N GLY A 484 42.89 8.28 8.94
CA GLY A 484 42.07 8.39 7.73
C GLY A 484 41.87 7.09 6.93
N GLY A 485 40.70 6.98 6.31
CA GLY A 485 40.31 5.90 5.41
C GLY A 485 39.39 6.38 4.27
N TRP A 486 39.21 5.54 3.26
CA TRP A 486 38.29 5.77 2.14
C TRP A 486 37.53 4.50 1.75
N ALA A 487 36.37 4.68 1.15
CA ALA A 487 35.59 3.62 0.53
C ALA A 487 34.96 4.11 -0.79
N ALA A 488 34.76 3.18 -1.72
CA ALA A 488 34.07 3.42 -2.97
C ALA A 488 33.18 2.22 -3.29
N ASN A 489 31.99 2.48 -3.81
CA ASN A 489 31.08 1.47 -4.31
C ASN A 489 30.56 1.88 -5.68
N VAL A 490 30.51 0.96 -6.63
CA VAL A 490 29.88 1.14 -7.93
C VAL A 490 28.90 0.01 -8.13
N SER A 491 27.68 0.32 -8.56
CA SER A 491 26.73 -0.72 -8.96
C SER A 491 26.06 -0.43 -10.29
N PHE A 492 25.58 -1.51 -10.90
CA PHE A 492 24.78 -1.49 -12.11
C PHE A 492 23.63 -2.47 -11.96
N GLU A 493 22.43 -2.00 -12.24
CA GLU A 493 21.21 -2.79 -12.21
C GLU A 493 20.49 -2.67 -13.55
N ARG A 494 19.99 -3.80 -14.05
CA ARG A 494 19.10 -3.83 -15.20
C ARG A 494 17.96 -4.80 -14.92
N LEU A 495 16.75 -4.26 -14.85
CA LEU A 495 15.52 -5.03 -14.79
C LEU A 495 14.76 -4.89 -16.11
N ILE A 496 14.35 -6.00 -16.68
CA ILE A 496 13.47 -6.09 -17.85
C ILE A 496 12.32 -6.99 -17.45
N GLN A 497 11.09 -6.55 -17.69
CA GLN A 497 9.90 -7.38 -17.54
C GLN A 497 9.13 -7.34 -18.85
N ASP A 498 8.98 -8.50 -19.49
CA ASP A 498 8.23 -8.67 -20.72
C ASP A 498 7.17 -9.77 -20.53
N ALA A 499 6.23 -9.89 -21.47
CA ALA A 499 5.17 -10.91 -21.41
C ALA A 499 5.68 -12.37 -21.40
N GLY A 500 6.95 -12.60 -21.75
CA GLY A 500 7.60 -13.93 -21.76
C GLY A 500 8.47 -14.22 -20.53
N GLY A 501 8.52 -13.31 -19.56
CA GLY A 501 9.33 -13.44 -18.34
C GLY A 501 10.10 -12.16 -18.00
N GLY A 502 10.80 -12.20 -16.87
CA GLY A 502 11.66 -11.15 -16.36
C GLY A 502 13.14 -11.49 -16.52
N PHE A 503 13.96 -10.47 -16.66
CA PHE A 503 15.41 -10.56 -16.57
C PHE A 503 15.89 -9.50 -15.59
N SER A 504 16.70 -9.91 -14.63
CA SER A 504 17.42 -9.01 -13.73
C SER A 504 18.91 -9.29 -13.85
N LEU A 505 19.70 -8.22 -13.95
CA LEU A 505 21.14 -8.27 -13.84
C LEU A 505 21.57 -7.21 -12.85
N LEU A 506 22.47 -7.59 -11.96
CA LEU A 506 22.91 -6.74 -10.88
C LEU A 506 24.39 -6.99 -10.65
N ALA A 507 25.18 -5.93 -10.68
CA ALA A 507 26.62 -5.98 -10.51
C ALA A 507 27.05 -4.93 -9.50
N THR A 508 27.92 -5.31 -8.58
CA THR A 508 28.49 -4.42 -7.57
C THR A 508 29.99 -4.59 -7.49
N LEU A 509 30.69 -3.49 -7.24
CA LEU A 509 32.11 -3.44 -6.96
C LEU A 509 32.33 -2.45 -5.82
N GLU A 510 32.76 -2.97 -4.67
CA GLU A 510 33.07 -2.21 -3.49
C GLU A 510 34.56 -2.32 -3.18
N ALA A 511 35.21 -1.20 -2.88
CA ALA A 511 36.60 -1.17 -2.44
C ALA A 511 36.71 -0.31 -1.18
N ARG A 512 37.45 -0.79 -0.18
CA ARG A 512 37.64 -0.09 1.09
C ARG A 512 39.09 -0.13 1.52
N SER A 513 39.58 1.01 1.98
CA SER A 513 40.85 1.07 2.68
C SER A 513 40.77 0.32 4.01
N ARG A 514 41.91 -0.16 4.52
CA ARG A 514 41.96 -0.90 5.80
C ARG A 514 41.26 -0.17 6.95
N ARG A 515 41.46 1.15 7.05
CA ARG A 515 41.04 1.99 8.19
C ARG A 515 39.72 2.73 7.97
N PHE A 516 39.02 2.46 6.87
CA PHE A 516 37.74 3.10 6.63
C PHE A 516 36.70 2.62 7.64
N GLY A 517 35.97 3.53 8.26
CA GLY A 517 34.90 3.17 9.19
C GLY A 517 33.86 4.27 9.27
N ALA A 518 32.60 3.86 9.39
CA ALA A 518 31.55 4.78 9.79
C ALA A 518 31.83 5.28 11.22
N PRO A 519 31.52 6.55 11.53
CA PRO A 519 31.61 7.06 12.89
C PRO A 519 30.80 6.21 13.88
N GLY A 520 31.36 6.02 15.08
CA GLY A 520 30.85 5.10 16.12
C GLY A 520 31.64 3.80 16.25
N LEU A 521 32.46 3.44 15.26
CA LEU A 521 33.41 2.33 15.34
C LEU A 521 34.74 2.79 15.95
N LEU A 522 35.15 2.20 17.06
CA LEU A 522 36.38 2.58 17.77
C LEU A 522 37.66 2.27 16.98
N ALA A 523 37.72 1.11 16.32
CA ALA A 523 38.91 0.65 15.61
C ALA A 523 38.53 -0.16 14.35
N PRO A 524 38.09 0.51 13.27
CA PRO A 524 37.74 -0.18 12.04
C PRO A 524 38.97 -0.86 11.41
N ASP A 525 38.88 -2.16 11.15
CA ASP A 525 39.87 -2.93 10.37
C ASP A 525 39.15 -3.77 9.30
N ASN A 526 39.18 -3.31 8.04
CA ASN A 526 38.48 -3.96 6.94
C ASN A 526 39.32 -5.15 6.40
N PRO A 527 38.83 -6.39 6.53
CA PRO A 527 39.59 -7.59 6.15
C PRO A 527 39.65 -7.82 4.64
N TYR A 528 38.76 -7.20 3.85
CA TYR A 528 38.76 -7.27 2.39
C TYR A 528 39.09 -5.91 1.78
N GLU A 529 40.00 -5.90 0.81
CA GLU A 529 40.34 -4.69 0.06
C GLU A 529 39.27 -4.35 -0.98
N MET A 530 38.71 -5.39 -1.61
CA MET A 530 37.75 -5.27 -2.69
C MET A 530 36.76 -6.43 -2.65
N THR A 531 35.49 -6.15 -2.91
CA THR A 531 34.45 -7.16 -3.13
C THR A 531 33.74 -6.86 -4.44
N ALA A 532 33.66 -7.84 -5.32
CA ALA A 532 32.91 -7.80 -6.57
C ALA A 532 31.79 -8.85 -6.51
N SER A 533 30.61 -8.50 -7.01
CA SER A 533 29.49 -9.45 -7.11
C SER A 533 28.69 -9.20 -8.38
N VAL A 534 28.25 -10.28 -9.03
CA VAL A 534 27.41 -10.22 -10.24
C VAL A 534 26.32 -11.28 -10.11
N GLY A 535 25.06 -10.84 -10.10
CA GLY A 535 23.87 -11.69 -10.14
C GLY A 535 23.14 -11.51 -11.46
N VAL A 536 22.69 -12.62 -12.06
CA VAL A 536 21.83 -12.62 -13.24
C VAL A 536 20.70 -13.60 -12.98
N ASN A 537 19.45 -13.13 -13.00
CA ASN A 537 18.27 -13.99 -12.92
C ASN A 537 17.39 -13.80 -14.14
N LYS A 538 16.81 -14.90 -14.63
CA LYS A 538 15.90 -14.90 -15.75
C LYS A 538 14.73 -15.82 -15.45
N SER A 539 13.50 -15.32 -15.61
CA SER A 539 12.32 -16.18 -15.67
C SER A 539 12.01 -16.58 -17.10
N PHE A 540 11.45 -17.77 -17.26
CA PHE A 540 11.05 -18.39 -18.51
C PHE A 540 9.55 -18.63 -18.45
N GLY A 541 8.78 -17.65 -18.92
CA GLY A 541 7.34 -17.58 -18.67
C GLY A 541 7.00 -17.55 -17.17
N ASP A 542 5.85 -18.12 -16.83
CA ASP A 542 5.32 -18.12 -15.46
C ASP A 542 5.67 -19.39 -14.68
N SER A 543 6.40 -20.33 -15.29
CA SER A 543 6.60 -21.66 -14.75
C SER A 543 8.04 -21.98 -14.37
N ALA A 544 9.03 -21.20 -14.78
CA ALA A 544 10.42 -21.50 -14.45
C ALA A 544 11.28 -20.25 -14.31
N PHE A 545 12.35 -20.35 -13.54
CA PHE A 545 13.41 -19.34 -13.48
C PHE A 545 14.77 -20.01 -13.31
N ALA A 546 15.82 -19.32 -13.77
CA ALA A 546 17.20 -19.67 -13.49
C ALA A 546 17.98 -18.43 -13.08
N GLY A 547 18.98 -18.62 -12.23
CA GLY A 547 19.84 -17.56 -11.72
C GLY A 547 21.27 -18.05 -11.58
N VAL A 548 22.22 -17.13 -11.78
CA VAL A 548 23.63 -17.33 -11.48
C VAL A 548 24.12 -16.12 -10.70
N GLN A 549 24.81 -16.35 -9.60
CA GLN A 549 25.45 -15.33 -8.79
C GLN A 549 26.93 -15.67 -8.64
N LEU A 550 27.79 -14.70 -8.89
CA LEU A 550 29.23 -14.79 -8.79
C LEU A 550 29.72 -13.77 -7.77
N ARG A 551 30.70 -14.16 -6.96
CA ARG A 551 31.33 -13.27 -5.98
C ARG A 551 32.83 -13.50 -5.94
N TYR A 552 33.57 -12.42 -5.76
CA TYR A 552 34.98 -12.44 -5.41
C TYR A 552 35.27 -11.37 -4.35
N ALA A 553 36.00 -11.70 -3.29
CA ALA A 553 36.49 -10.75 -2.30
C ALA A 553 38.00 -10.95 -2.10
N ALA A 554 38.77 -9.89 -2.33
CA ALA A 554 40.22 -9.90 -2.17
C ALA A 554 40.58 -9.67 -0.70
N GLY A 555 41.19 -10.67 -0.07
CA GLY A 555 41.57 -10.65 1.33
C GLY A 555 42.78 -9.75 1.59
N ARG A 556 42.86 -9.19 2.79
CA ARG A 556 43.95 -8.32 3.24
C ARG A 556 44.77 -9.01 4.33
N GLY A 557 46.09 -9.02 4.16
CA GLY A 557 47.00 -9.55 5.17
C GLY A 557 46.90 -11.07 5.30
N ASN A 558 46.39 -11.54 6.44
CA ASN A 558 46.19 -12.98 6.69
C ASN A 558 44.78 -13.45 6.31
N THR A 559 43.90 -12.54 5.89
CA THR A 559 42.59 -12.90 5.36
C THR A 559 42.76 -13.48 3.96
N GLU A 560 42.22 -14.67 3.73
CA GLU A 560 42.23 -15.32 2.43
C GLU A 560 41.24 -14.66 1.47
N ASP A 561 41.53 -14.76 0.17
CA ASP A 561 40.56 -14.41 -0.86
C ASP A 561 39.35 -15.33 -0.76
N GLN A 562 38.16 -14.79 -1.01
CA GLN A 562 36.93 -15.56 -1.06
C GLN A 562 36.33 -15.52 -2.45
N GLN A 563 35.86 -16.65 -2.93
CA GLN A 563 35.15 -16.75 -4.18
C GLN A 563 33.95 -17.66 -4.03
N SER A 564 32.82 -17.28 -4.62
CA SER A 564 31.64 -18.13 -4.62
C SER A 564 30.84 -18.02 -5.91
N ILE A 565 30.22 -19.14 -6.26
CA ILE A 565 29.33 -19.28 -7.41
C ILE A 565 28.06 -19.96 -6.91
N ARG A 566 26.90 -19.33 -7.11
CA ARG A 566 25.59 -19.93 -6.84
C ARG A 566 24.81 -20.02 -8.13
N VAL A 567 24.20 -21.17 -8.37
CA VAL A 567 23.30 -21.43 -9.49
C VAL A 567 21.97 -21.88 -8.90
N SER A 568 20.90 -21.18 -9.25
CA SER A 568 19.54 -21.49 -8.79
C SER A 568 18.64 -21.81 -9.97
N TYR A 569 17.79 -22.83 -9.86
CA TYR A 569 16.77 -23.16 -10.84
C TYR A 569 15.47 -23.50 -10.13
N GLY A 570 14.37 -22.84 -10.52
CA GLY A 570 13.05 -23.13 -10.00
C GLY A 570 12.10 -23.52 -11.12
N GLN A 571 11.22 -24.48 -10.85
CA GLN A 571 10.20 -24.93 -11.80
C GLN A 571 8.89 -25.32 -11.12
N ARG A 572 7.80 -24.72 -11.60
CA ARG A 572 6.43 -25.13 -11.31
C ARG A 572 6.14 -26.45 -12.02
N ILE A 573 6.11 -27.54 -11.26
CA ILE A 573 5.82 -28.91 -11.75
C ILE A 573 4.33 -29.05 -12.05
N THR A 574 3.48 -28.54 -11.15
CA THR A 574 2.02 -28.45 -11.30
C THR A 574 1.56 -27.09 -10.82
N GLU A 575 0.30 -26.71 -11.06
CA GLU A 575 -0.25 -25.41 -10.61
C GLU A 575 -0.01 -25.13 -9.11
N ASN A 576 0.07 -26.19 -8.29
CA ASN A 576 0.22 -26.11 -6.84
C ASN A 576 1.57 -26.65 -6.33
N THR A 577 2.48 -27.09 -7.20
CA THR A 577 3.78 -27.67 -6.80
C THR A 577 4.94 -26.98 -7.48
N ASN A 578 5.88 -26.48 -6.69
CA ASN A 578 7.12 -25.88 -7.16
C ASN A 578 8.33 -26.66 -6.61
N ILE A 579 9.35 -26.84 -7.42
CA ILE A 579 10.66 -27.33 -7.01
C ILE A 579 11.70 -26.23 -7.22
N ILE A 580 12.59 -26.05 -6.26
CA ILE A 580 13.73 -25.14 -6.32
C ILE A 580 14.97 -25.96 -6.06
N LEU A 581 15.96 -25.81 -6.94
CA LEU A 581 17.25 -26.46 -6.91
C LEU A 581 18.31 -25.37 -6.82
N ASP A 582 19.16 -25.43 -5.80
CA ASP A 582 20.32 -24.56 -5.68
C ASP A 582 21.59 -25.41 -5.67
N ALA A 583 22.62 -24.96 -6.36
CA ALA A 583 23.97 -25.47 -6.24
C ALA A 583 24.89 -24.28 -5.96
N ASP A 584 25.73 -24.40 -4.94
CA ASP A 584 26.71 -23.38 -4.61
C ASP A 584 28.09 -23.99 -4.42
N TRP A 585 29.09 -23.24 -4.85
CA TRP A 585 30.49 -23.55 -4.61
C TRP A 585 31.12 -22.33 -3.97
N ALA A 586 31.90 -22.55 -2.92
CA ALA A 586 32.68 -21.52 -2.26
C ALA A 586 34.10 -22.03 -2.00
N ASP A 587 35.05 -21.11 -2.03
CA ASP A 587 36.46 -21.35 -1.69
C ASP A 587 37.00 -20.10 -0.98
N GLY A 588 37.72 -20.33 0.12
CA GLY A 588 38.14 -19.32 1.07
C GLY A 588 37.00 -18.82 1.99
N GLY A 589 37.25 -18.77 3.30
CA GLY A 589 36.27 -18.36 4.32
C GLY A 589 35.74 -19.52 5.19
N PHE A 590 34.44 -19.49 5.53
CA PHE A 590 33.80 -20.49 6.41
C PHE A 590 33.19 -21.68 5.65
N ALA A 591 33.01 -21.57 4.34
CA ALA A 591 32.49 -22.62 3.47
C ALA A 591 33.55 -22.96 2.41
N ASP A 592 33.88 -24.25 2.30
CA ASP A 592 34.83 -24.76 1.31
C ASP A 592 34.22 -26.00 0.64
N GLY A 593 34.05 -25.92 -0.68
CA GLY A 593 33.53 -27.02 -1.49
C GLY A 593 32.19 -26.72 -2.15
N LEU A 594 31.53 -27.80 -2.57
CA LEU A 594 30.29 -27.78 -3.36
C LEU A 594 29.11 -28.20 -2.47
N GLY A 595 28.12 -27.32 -2.33
CA GLY A 595 26.82 -27.58 -1.73
C GLY A 595 25.71 -27.69 -2.77
N PHE A 596 24.69 -28.47 -2.44
CA PHE A 596 23.41 -28.50 -3.16
C PHE A 596 22.24 -28.47 -2.18
N ARG A 597 21.14 -27.86 -2.63
CA ARG A 597 19.89 -27.77 -1.90
C ARG A 597 18.72 -28.07 -2.81
N VAL A 598 17.74 -28.77 -2.26
CA VAL A 598 16.49 -29.09 -2.94
C VAL A 598 15.34 -28.67 -2.04
N ALA A 599 14.45 -27.84 -2.55
CA ALA A 599 13.22 -27.46 -1.86
C ALA A 599 11.99 -27.78 -2.72
N LEU A 600 11.02 -28.47 -2.13
CA LEU A 600 9.72 -28.79 -2.71
C LEU A 600 8.64 -28.05 -1.93
N VAL A 601 7.84 -27.24 -2.61
CA VAL A 601 6.71 -26.53 -2.03
C VAL A 601 5.43 -27.03 -2.69
N HIS A 602 4.49 -27.52 -1.89
CA HIS A 602 3.18 -27.96 -2.34
C HIS A 602 2.07 -27.20 -1.61
N ARG A 603 1.13 -26.62 -2.35
CA ARG A 603 -0.02 -25.89 -1.82
C ARG A 603 -1.27 -26.77 -1.81
N PHE A 604 -1.94 -26.82 -0.67
CA PHE A 604 -3.19 -27.54 -0.46
C PHE A 604 -4.35 -26.54 -0.44
N GLY A 605 -5.08 -26.45 -1.55
CA GLY A 605 -6.13 -25.45 -1.72
C GLY A 605 -5.60 -24.03 -1.53
N ASP A 606 -6.41 -23.17 -0.91
CA ASP A 606 -6.08 -21.75 -0.73
C ASP A 606 -5.44 -21.42 0.62
N THR A 607 -5.43 -22.38 1.55
CA THR A 607 -5.15 -22.10 2.97
C THR A 607 -3.91 -22.79 3.51
N GLY A 608 -3.46 -23.90 2.93
CA GLY A 608 -2.37 -24.72 3.46
C GLY A 608 -1.20 -24.88 2.50
N SER A 609 0.02 -25.04 3.02
CA SER A 609 1.16 -25.49 2.22
C SER A 609 2.16 -26.29 3.05
N VAL A 610 2.82 -27.24 2.38
CA VAL A 610 3.99 -27.96 2.91
C VAL A 610 5.22 -27.52 2.14
N ARG A 611 6.33 -27.35 2.86
CA ARG A 611 7.67 -27.16 2.31
C ARG A 611 8.59 -28.24 2.85
N ALA A 612 9.12 -29.07 1.97
CA ALA A 612 10.19 -30.00 2.28
C ALA A 612 11.49 -29.47 1.70
N GLU A 613 12.56 -29.48 2.48
CA GLU A 613 13.87 -28.94 2.09
C GLU A 613 14.96 -29.87 2.58
N TYR A 614 15.98 -30.07 1.75
CA TYR A 614 17.22 -30.73 2.14
C TYR A 614 18.40 -29.90 1.66
N ASP A 615 19.39 -29.78 2.54
CA ASP A 615 20.59 -29.01 2.33
C ASP A 615 21.82 -29.87 2.67
N SER A 616 22.72 -30.03 1.71
CA SER A 616 23.84 -30.97 1.83
C SER A 616 25.07 -30.39 2.54
N GLU A 617 25.24 -29.07 2.55
CA GLU A 617 26.37 -28.44 3.24
C GLU A 617 26.17 -28.46 4.76
N SER A 618 24.91 -28.32 5.22
CA SER A 618 24.55 -28.44 6.64
C SER A 618 24.00 -29.81 7.02
N GLU A 619 23.95 -30.76 6.06
CA GLU A 619 23.33 -32.09 6.21
C GLU A 619 21.93 -32.05 6.84
N ARG A 620 21.18 -30.97 6.58
CA ARG A 620 19.91 -30.67 7.26
C ARG A 620 18.71 -30.93 6.37
N GLY A 621 17.75 -31.66 6.91
CA GLY A 621 16.39 -31.75 6.40
C GLY A 621 15.43 -30.84 7.17
N ARG A 622 14.54 -30.14 6.47
CA ARG A 622 13.46 -29.37 7.08
C ARG A 622 12.12 -29.75 6.47
N LEU A 623 11.13 -29.98 7.32
CA LEU A 623 9.74 -30.14 6.93
C LEU A 623 8.88 -29.06 7.60
N GLY A 624 8.33 -28.16 6.80
CA GLY A 624 7.44 -27.09 7.23
C GLY A 624 6.01 -27.35 6.77
N TYR A 625 5.04 -27.10 7.65
CA TYR A 625 3.63 -26.96 7.32
C TYR A 625 3.14 -25.61 7.80
N GLN A 626 2.39 -24.91 6.96
CA GLN A 626 1.71 -23.67 7.33
C GLN A 626 0.28 -23.70 6.83
N THR A 627 -0.62 -23.13 7.64
CA THR A 627 -2.03 -22.97 7.29
C THR A 627 -2.62 -21.72 7.93
N SER A 628 -3.67 -21.17 7.33
CA SER A 628 -4.40 -20.01 7.87
C SER A 628 -5.86 -20.03 7.46
N GLY A 629 -6.72 -19.36 8.23
CA GLY A 629 -8.13 -19.22 7.90
C GLY A 629 -8.77 -18.00 8.53
N GLY A 630 -9.92 -17.60 7.99
CA GLY A 630 -10.67 -16.42 8.43
C GLY A 630 -10.08 -15.09 7.95
N ARG A 631 -10.81 -13.99 8.21
CA ARG A 631 -10.40 -12.61 7.88
C ARG A 631 -10.82 -11.68 9.01
N GLY A 632 -9.96 -10.72 9.36
CA GLY A 632 -10.23 -9.78 10.45
C GLY A 632 -10.37 -10.49 11.80
N VAL A 633 -11.51 -10.31 12.46
CA VAL A 633 -11.86 -10.97 13.73
C VAL A 633 -12.20 -12.44 13.48
N GLY A 634 -11.56 -13.32 14.22
CA GLY A 634 -11.65 -14.77 14.04
C GLY A 634 -10.58 -15.33 13.10
N ALA A 635 -9.76 -14.48 12.47
CA ALA A 635 -8.64 -14.94 11.66
C ALA A 635 -7.61 -15.68 12.52
N TRP A 636 -7.03 -16.75 11.97
CA TRP A 636 -6.03 -17.55 12.62
C TRP A 636 -4.96 -18.05 11.65
N SER A 637 -3.78 -18.30 12.17
CA SER A 637 -2.70 -18.97 11.44
C SER A 637 -2.03 -20.02 12.31
N ALA A 638 -1.46 -21.04 11.69
CA ALA A 638 -0.64 -22.03 12.34
C ALA A 638 0.53 -22.43 11.44
N THR A 639 1.71 -22.55 12.04
CA THR A 639 2.94 -22.97 11.38
C THR A 639 3.66 -23.98 12.26
N ALA A 640 4.24 -25.01 11.64
CA ALA A 640 5.07 -25.99 12.32
C ALA A 640 6.24 -26.36 11.40
N ASN A 641 7.46 -26.32 11.92
CA ASN A 641 8.68 -26.67 11.23
C ASN A 641 9.43 -27.68 12.08
N VAL A 642 9.79 -28.79 11.46
CA VAL A 642 10.69 -29.78 12.05
C VAL A 642 12.02 -29.68 11.33
N ASP A 643 13.05 -29.42 12.12
CA ASP A 643 14.43 -29.35 11.66
C ASP A 643 15.15 -30.61 12.11
N MET A 644 15.72 -31.33 11.15
CA MET A 644 16.42 -32.60 11.34
C MET A 644 17.83 -32.48 10.81
N ASP A 645 18.80 -32.79 11.65
CA ASP A 645 20.23 -32.82 11.36
C ASP A 645 20.76 -34.13 11.97
N ASP A 646 21.95 -34.57 11.56
CA ASP A 646 22.62 -35.78 12.06
C ASP A 646 22.88 -35.75 13.58
N SER A 647 22.95 -34.55 14.16
CA SER A 647 23.31 -34.34 15.57
C SER A 647 22.12 -34.00 16.49
N VAL A 648 21.16 -33.20 16.01
CA VAL A 648 20.08 -32.62 16.83
C VAL A 648 18.82 -32.48 15.99
N SER A 649 17.65 -32.70 16.60
CA SER A 649 16.35 -32.38 16.00
C SER A 649 15.61 -31.35 16.83
N GLY A 650 14.90 -30.43 16.18
CA GLY A 650 14.11 -29.40 16.85
C GLY A 650 12.75 -29.20 16.20
N LEU A 651 11.81 -28.72 17.01
CA LEU A 651 10.47 -28.35 16.59
C LEU A 651 10.28 -26.86 16.84
N ASN A 652 9.83 -26.16 15.81
CA ASN A 652 9.40 -24.77 15.89
C ASN A 652 7.94 -24.70 15.47
N ALA A 653 7.04 -24.29 16.35
CA ALA A 653 5.62 -24.18 16.06
C ALA A 653 5.08 -22.83 16.51
N ALA A 654 4.14 -22.25 15.77
CA ALA A 654 3.46 -21.02 16.16
C ALA A 654 2.03 -21.02 15.67
N ALA A 655 1.11 -20.54 16.51
CA ALA A 655 -0.27 -20.28 16.18
C ALA A 655 -0.67 -18.87 16.61
N SER A 656 -1.49 -18.20 15.81
CA SER A 656 -2.02 -16.87 16.11
C SER A 656 -3.53 -16.83 15.91
N TYR A 657 -4.22 -15.98 16.68
CA TYR A 657 -5.66 -15.76 16.59
C TYR A 657 -5.99 -14.29 16.83
N ALA A 658 -6.66 -13.66 15.87
CA ALA A 658 -7.12 -12.28 15.96
C ALA A 658 -8.53 -12.23 16.58
N ALA A 659 -8.63 -11.94 17.87
CA ALA A 659 -9.91 -11.70 18.54
C ALA A 659 -10.38 -10.24 18.30
N ASN A 660 -11.63 -9.95 18.67
CA ASN A 660 -12.22 -8.61 18.50
C ASN A 660 -11.53 -7.50 19.32
N ARG A 661 -10.82 -7.89 20.39
CA ARG A 661 -10.23 -6.98 21.40
C ARG A 661 -8.77 -7.28 21.71
N ALA A 662 -8.21 -8.33 21.12
CA ALA A 662 -6.83 -8.73 21.35
C ALA A 662 -6.34 -9.61 20.22
N ASP A 663 -5.03 -9.61 19.97
CA ASP A 663 -4.36 -10.65 19.21
C ASP A 663 -3.76 -11.65 20.21
N LEU A 664 -3.98 -12.94 20.00
CA LEU A 664 -3.50 -14.03 20.85
C LEU A 664 -2.48 -14.86 20.08
N GLY A 665 -1.43 -15.31 20.77
CA GLY A 665 -0.37 -16.11 20.17
C GLY A 665 0.08 -17.25 21.08
N LEU A 666 0.43 -18.37 20.47
CA LEU A 666 1.12 -19.49 21.09
C LEU A 666 2.33 -19.81 20.21
N ALA A 667 3.52 -19.91 20.79
CA ALA A 667 4.71 -20.34 20.07
C ALA A 667 5.49 -21.38 20.87
N HIS A 668 6.15 -22.28 20.17
CA HIS A 668 7.18 -23.17 20.70
C HIS A 668 8.43 -22.99 19.84
N THR A 669 9.54 -22.68 20.49
CA THR A 669 10.80 -22.35 19.79
C THR A 669 11.93 -23.19 20.37
N THR A 670 12.74 -23.76 19.47
CA THR A 670 13.98 -24.48 19.78
C THR A 670 15.14 -23.68 19.19
N ALA A 671 16.03 -23.16 20.04
CA ALA A 671 17.25 -22.46 19.64
C ALA A 671 18.50 -23.30 19.94
N TYR A 672 19.50 -23.17 19.10
CA TYR A 672 20.71 -24.03 19.10
C TYR A 672 21.94 -23.26 19.59
N SER A 673 22.96 -23.98 20.08
CA SER A 673 24.26 -23.40 20.43
C SER A 673 24.91 -22.70 19.22
N GLN A 674 25.82 -21.76 19.47
CA GLN A 674 26.58 -21.10 18.39
C GLN A 674 27.45 -22.09 17.59
N THR A 675 27.87 -23.19 18.23
CA THR A 675 28.61 -24.31 17.61
C THR A 675 27.70 -25.32 16.91
N LEU A 676 26.37 -25.14 16.99
CA LEU A 676 25.35 -25.88 16.26
C LEU A 676 25.26 -27.38 16.60
N ASP A 677 25.81 -27.81 17.72
CA ASP A 677 25.91 -29.22 18.14
C ASP A 677 24.92 -29.64 19.23
N SER A 678 24.17 -28.68 19.79
CA SER A 678 23.25 -28.92 20.90
C SER A 678 22.08 -27.92 20.93
N ILE A 679 20.98 -28.29 21.60
CA ILE A 679 19.88 -27.37 21.93
C ILE A 679 20.35 -26.49 23.09
N SER A 680 20.31 -25.17 22.91
CA SER A 680 20.69 -24.20 23.94
C SER A 680 19.48 -23.66 24.70
N ASP A 681 18.32 -23.57 24.04
CA ASP A 681 17.08 -23.04 24.61
C ASP A 681 15.87 -23.70 23.94
N GLN A 682 14.87 -24.07 24.73
CA GLN A 682 13.60 -24.59 24.26
C GLN A 682 12.47 -24.04 25.13
N ARG A 683 11.51 -23.33 24.52
CA ARG A 683 10.44 -22.64 25.27
C ARG A 683 9.10 -22.68 24.58
N THR A 684 8.05 -22.59 25.38
CA THR A 684 6.68 -22.36 24.92
C THR A 684 6.20 -21.02 25.42
N SER A 685 5.87 -20.11 24.51
CA SER A 685 5.42 -18.74 24.79
C SER A 685 3.91 -18.60 24.61
N LEU A 686 3.24 -18.02 25.60
CA LEU A 686 1.88 -17.51 25.50
C LEU A 686 1.92 -15.99 25.36
N ARG A 687 1.21 -15.45 24.36
CA ARG A 687 1.25 -14.04 24.01
C ARG A 687 -0.16 -13.47 23.88
N ALA A 688 -0.33 -12.23 24.33
CA ALA A 688 -1.56 -11.48 24.17
C ALA A 688 -1.25 -10.01 23.92
N ALA A 689 -1.88 -9.41 22.92
CA ALA A 689 -1.71 -8.00 22.58
C ALA A 689 -3.06 -7.29 22.49
N THR A 690 -3.20 -6.11 23.08
CA THR A 690 -4.41 -5.29 23.03
C THR A 690 -4.05 -3.81 22.89
N GLY A 691 -5.00 -3.00 22.44
CA GLY A 691 -4.87 -1.55 22.33
C GLY A 691 -6.00 -0.86 23.07
N ILE A 692 -5.65 0.21 23.79
CA ILE A 692 -6.60 1.14 24.40
C ILE A 692 -6.44 2.47 23.69
N ALA A 693 -7.51 2.98 23.11
CA ALA A 693 -7.49 4.23 22.35
C ALA A 693 -8.52 5.22 22.88
N PHE A 694 -8.23 6.50 22.69
CA PHE A 694 -9.04 7.64 23.07
C PHE A 694 -9.12 8.65 21.92
N ALA A 695 -10.33 9.07 21.55
CA ALA A 695 -10.55 10.17 20.62
C ALA A 695 -11.81 10.96 21.04
N ASP A 696 -11.70 12.29 21.10
CA ASP A 696 -12.83 13.21 21.36
C ASP A 696 -13.78 12.78 22.50
N GLY A 697 -13.22 12.35 23.63
CA GLY A 697 -14.02 11.99 24.82
C GLY A 697 -14.58 10.57 24.82
N ARG A 698 -14.08 9.67 23.96
CA ARG A 698 -14.44 8.26 23.94
C ARG A 698 -13.23 7.36 24.05
N PHE A 699 -13.37 6.32 24.88
CA PHE A 699 -12.43 5.22 24.98
C PHE A 699 -12.93 4.01 24.19
N ALA A 700 -12.00 3.28 23.60
CA ALA A 700 -12.26 1.98 23.00
C ALA A 700 -11.09 1.03 23.30
N VAL A 701 -11.43 -0.24 23.49
CA VAL A 701 -10.44 -1.33 23.59
C VAL A 701 -10.53 -2.14 22.31
N GLY A 702 -9.40 -2.61 21.80
CA GLY A 702 -9.32 -3.30 20.53
C GLY A 702 -8.01 -4.03 20.35
N ARG A 703 -7.78 -4.45 19.12
CA ARG A 703 -6.46 -4.92 18.69
C ARG A 703 -5.48 -3.73 18.69
N PRO A 704 -4.16 -3.97 18.81
CA PRO A 704 -3.16 -2.90 18.82
C PRO A 704 -3.29 -1.93 17.64
N VAL A 705 -3.08 -0.65 17.89
CA VAL A 705 -3.07 0.42 16.90
C VAL A 705 -1.71 0.48 16.20
N SER A 706 -1.68 0.45 14.87
CA SER A 706 -0.42 0.46 14.11
C SER A 706 0.12 1.85 13.84
N ASP A 707 -0.75 2.79 13.44
CA ASP A 707 -0.40 4.17 13.11
C ASP A 707 -1.52 5.10 13.57
N GLY A 708 -2.57 5.29 12.75
CA GLY A 708 -3.82 5.92 13.16
C GLY A 708 -4.89 4.92 13.57
N PHE A 709 -6.03 5.42 14.05
CA PHE A 709 -7.16 4.59 14.45
C PHE A 709 -8.52 5.26 14.27
N VAL A 710 -9.58 4.45 14.21
CA VAL A 710 -10.97 4.90 14.24
C VAL A 710 -11.71 4.22 15.37
N ILE A 711 -12.36 5.01 16.22
CA ILE A 711 -13.34 4.57 17.21
C ILE A 711 -14.72 4.68 16.57
N VAL A 712 -15.43 3.57 16.46
CA VAL A 712 -16.78 3.53 15.87
C VAL A 712 -17.78 3.15 16.97
N GLU A 713 -18.69 4.06 17.28
CA GLU A 713 -19.75 3.84 18.28
C GLU A 713 -21.13 3.93 17.62
N PRO A 714 -22.09 3.07 18.03
CA PRO A 714 -23.49 3.32 17.69
C PRO A 714 -23.95 4.62 18.36
N TYR A 715 -24.91 5.31 17.73
CA TYR A 715 -25.56 6.46 18.32
C TYR A 715 -26.15 6.12 19.70
N LYS A 716 -26.09 7.05 20.67
CA LYS A 716 -26.44 6.81 22.09
C LYS A 716 -27.87 6.26 22.30
N GLY A 717 -28.80 6.58 21.40
CA GLY A 717 -30.18 6.08 21.42
C GLY A 717 -30.34 4.64 20.92
N ALA A 718 -29.36 4.10 20.19
CA ALA A 718 -29.41 2.79 19.57
C ALA A 718 -29.10 1.68 20.59
N ARG A 719 -30.13 1.10 21.19
CA ARG A 719 -29.99 -0.03 22.13
C ARG A 719 -29.78 -1.33 21.37
N ASN A 720 -28.85 -2.16 21.85
CA ASN A 720 -28.54 -3.49 21.31
C ASN A 720 -28.10 -3.48 19.83
N VAL A 721 -27.60 -2.36 19.31
CA VAL A 721 -27.04 -2.30 17.96
C VAL A 721 -25.53 -2.46 18.04
N MET A 722 -25.01 -3.50 17.38
CA MET A 722 -23.58 -3.70 17.19
C MET A 722 -23.18 -3.19 15.82
N ILE A 723 -22.07 -2.47 15.76
CA ILE A 723 -21.50 -1.93 14.53
C ILE A 723 -20.28 -2.76 14.17
N GLU A 724 -20.25 -3.27 12.96
CA GLU A 724 -19.11 -3.94 12.34
C GLU A 724 -18.35 -2.96 11.45
N VAL A 725 -17.03 -2.99 11.52
CA VAL A 725 -16.12 -2.12 10.77
C VAL A 725 -15.36 -2.96 9.75
N GLU A 726 -15.31 -2.46 8.52
CA GLU A 726 -14.80 -3.17 7.33
C GLU A 726 -15.44 -4.57 7.20
N PRO A 727 -16.79 -4.65 7.14
CA PRO A 727 -17.46 -5.93 6.93
C PRO A 727 -17.09 -6.51 5.56
N SER A 728 -16.99 -7.83 5.52
CA SER A 728 -16.74 -8.64 4.34
C SER A 728 -17.60 -9.90 4.40
N PRO A 729 -17.80 -10.63 3.28
CA PRO A 729 -18.60 -11.85 3.28
C PRO A 729 -18.18 -12.89 4.33
N ASP A 730 -16.89 -12.91 4.67
CA ASP A 730 -16.28 -13.91 5.56
C ASP A 730 -15.87 -13.35 6.94
N GLY A 731 -16.26 -12.11 7.28
CA GLY A 731 -15.96 -11.52 8.59
C GLY A 731 -15.81 -10.00 8.58
N PHE A 732 -15.43 -9.42 9.72
CA PHE A 732 -15.25 -7.98 9.96
C PHE A 732 -13.93 -7.74 10.68
N TYR A 733 -13.39 -6.50 10.69
CA TYR A 733 -12.09 -6.21 11.31
C TYR A 733 -12.18 -5.70 12.75
N ALA A 734 -13.30 -5.07 13.11
CA ALA A 734 -13.61 -4.67 14.48
C ALA A 734 -15.13 -4.62 14.65
N ARG A 735 -15.63 -4.91 15.85
CA ARG A 735 -17.06 -4.83 16.17
C ARG A 735 -17.31 -4.18 17.51
N SER A 736 -18.35 -3.35 17.64
CA SER A 736 -18.77 -2.79 18.95
C SER A 736 -19.47 -3.86 19.80
N GLY A 737 -19.73 -3.59 21.08
CA GLY A 737 -20.50 -4.52 21.90
C GLY A 737 -20.40 -4.23 23.40
N ALA A 738 -20.46 -5.28 24.22
CA ALA A 738 -20.47 -5.16 25.68
C ALA A 738 -19.22 -4.46 26.26
N MET A 739 -18.08 -4.55 25.58
CA MET A 739 -16.83 -3.87 25.96
C MET A 739 -16.70 -2.45 25.34
N GLY A 740 -17.81 -1.88 24.86
CA GLY A 740 -17.86 -0.53 24.30
C GLY A 740 -17.69 -0.46 22.78
N PRO A 741 -17.29 0.73 22.26
CA PRO A 741 -17.13 1.00 20.83
C PRO A 741 -16.17 0.02 20.13
N ALA A 742 -16.27 -0.07 18.81
CA ALA A 742 -15.29 -0.77 17.99
C ALA A 742 -14.02 0.09 17.87
N LEU A 743 -12.85 -0.52 17.99
CA LEU A 743 -11.56 0.11 17.71
C LEU A 743 -10.95 -0.54 16.47
N TYR A 744 -10.82 0.23 15.39
CA TYR A 744 -10.09 -0.15 14.19
C TYR A 744 -8.73 0.54 14.16
N GLY A 745 -7.67 -0.20 14.48
CA GLY A 745 -6.31 0.34 14.64
C GLY A 745 -5.41 0.27 13.40
N GLN A 746 -5.93 -0.14 12.23
CA GLN A 746 -5.14 -0.39 11.01
C GLN A 746 -5.32 0.74 9.98
N VAL A 747 -4.99 1.96 10.37
CA VAL A 747 -5.13 3.16 9.55
C VAL A 747 -3.75 3.75 9.25
N THR A 748 -3.34 3.73 7.98
CA THR A 748 -2.04 4.26 7.53
C THR A 748 -2.10 5.77 7.35
N ALA A 749 -1.16 6.52 7.94
CA ALA A 749 -1.08 7.96 7.77
C ALA A 749 -0.85 8.39 6.30
N TYR A 750 -1.32 9.59 5.97
CA TYR A 750 -1.18 10.26 4.67
C TYR A 750 -1.82 9.53 3.48
N SER A 751 -2.47 8.39 3.71
CA SER A 751 -3.19 7.65 2.68
C SER A 751 -4.69 7.87 2.83
N PRO A 752 -5.39 8.44 1.82
CA PRO A 752 -6.84 8.53 1.86
C PRO A 752 -7.45 7.13 1.87
N ARG A 753 -8.47 6.92 2.70
CA ARG A 753 -9.19 5.65 2.78
C ARG A 753 -10.68 5.88 3.00
N SER A 754 -11.49 5.03 2.39
CA SER A 754 -12.90 4.86 2.77
C SER A 754 -13.00 3.68 3.71
N LEU A 755 -13.57 3.90 4.89
CA LEU A 755 -13.82 2.88 5.90
C LEU A 755 -15.30 2.53 5.89
N ALA A 756 -15.64 1.32 5.49
CA ALA A 756 -17.01 0.82 5.50
C ALA A 756 -17.42 0.38 6.92
N TYR A 757 -18.70 0.51 7.22
CA TYR A 757 -19.27 0.00 8.46
C TYR A 757 -20.72 -0.44 8.24
N ASP A 758 -21.17 -1.42 9.00
CA ASP A 758 -22.52 -1.97 8.90
C ASP A 758 -23.07 -2.35 10.29
N ALA A 759 -24.38 -2.54 10.38
CA ALA A 759 -25.08 -2.94 11.59
C ALA A 759 -26.03 -4.11 11.29
N PRO A 760 -25.50 -5.32 11.03
CA PRO A 760 -26.29 -6.44 10.51
C PRO A 760 -27.37 -6.93 11.50
N GLU A 761 -27.15 -6.73 12.80
CA GLU A 761 -28.10 -7.10 13.86
C GLU A 761 -29.06 -5.95 14.23
N ALA A 762 -29.04 -4.83 13.50
CA ALA A 762 -29.89 -3.69 13.83
C ALA A 762 -31.37 -3.97 13.55
N PRO A 763 -32.31 -3.42 14.36
CA PRO A 763 -33.74 -3.51 14.09
C PRO A 763 -34.12 -2.91 12.73
N ALA A 764 -35.20 -3.41 12.15
CA ALA A 764 -35.76 -2.82 10.94
C ALA A 764 -36.07 -1.33 11.15
N GLY A 765 -35.61 -0.48 10.24
CA GLY A 765 -35.74 0.98 10.35
C GLY A 765 -34.56 1.69 11.01
N PHE A 766 -33.52 0.97 11.45
CA PHE A 766 -32.25 1.60 11.85
C PHE A 766 -31.54 2.20 10.63
N ASP A 767 -31.29 3.51 10.67
CA ASP A 767 -30.50 4.19 9.65
C ASP A 767 -29.02 4.10 10.01
N VAL A 768 -28.25 3.34 9.23
CA VAL A 768 -26.79 3.23 9.35
C VAL A 768 -26.11 4.50 8.80
N GLY A 769 -26.82 5.35 8.07
CA GLY A 769 -26.28 6.51 7.37
C GLY A 769 -25.60 6.11 6.06
N GLN A 770 -24.45 6.71 5.76
CA GLN A 770 -23.75 6.49 4.48
C GLN A 770 -23.13 5.08 4.34
N GLY A 771 -23.04 4.30 5.42
CA GLY A 771 -22.39 2.98 5.44
C GLY A 771 -20.87 2.99 5.23
N ALA A 772 -20.28 4.17 4.99
CA ALA A 772 -18.84 4.36 4.94
C ALA A 772 -18.45 5.79 5.30
N VAL A 773 -17.21 5.95 5.76
CA VAL A 773 -16.60 7.23 6.09
C VAL A 773 -15.27 7.39 5.36
N ARG A 774 -15.04 8.55 4.75
CA ARG A 774 -13.76 8.87 4.12
C ARG A 774 -12.86 9.58 5.11
N ILE A 775 -11.64 9.09 5.28
CA ILE A 775 -10.63 9.64 6.18
C ILE A 775 -9.32 9.87 5.41
N LEU A 776 -8.62 10.94 5.80
CA LEU A 776 -7.24 11.21 5.38
C LEU A 776 -6.43 11.41 6.67
N PRO A 777 -6.01 10.32 7.32
CA PRO A 777 -5.32 10.34 8.61
C PRO A 777 -3.99 11.09 8.54
N PRO A 778 -3.80 12.15 9.33
CA PRO A 778 -2.44 12.58 9.68
C PRO A 778 -1.73 11.52 10.55
N TYR A 779 -0.42 11.67 10.74
CA TYR A 779 0.37 10.76 11.56
C TYR A 779 -0.21 10.55 12.98
N ARG A 780 -0.39 9.29 13.40
CA ARG A 780 -0.99 8.92 14.71
C ARG A 780 -2.36 9.51 15.03
N ALA A 781 -3.15 9.89 14.03
CA ALA A 781 -4.45 10.50 14.26
C ALA A 781 -5.55 9.48 14.63
N GLY A 782 -6.37 9.86 15.61
CA GLY A 782 -7.60 9.16 15.98
C GLY A 782 -8.84 9.84 15.41
N TYR A 783 -9.86 9.04 15.11
CA TYR A 783 -11.18 9.50 14.66
C TYR A 783 -12.26 8.94 15.57
N LEU A 784 -13.33 9.71 15.79
CA LEU A 784 -14.57 9.22 16.40
C LEU A 784 -15.69 9.28 15.36
N VAL A 785 -16.27 8.11 15.06
CA VAL A 785 -17.37 7.96 14.11
C VAL A 785 -18.58 7.44 14.86
N THR A 786 -19.66 8.22 14.86
CA THR A 786 -20.94 7.81 15.42
C THR A 786 -21.84 7.31 14.31
N VAL A 787 -22.27 6.04 14.41
CA VAL A 787 -23.10 5.38 13.40
C VAL A 787 -24.57 5.44 13.80
N GLY A 788 -25.37 5.91 12.87
CA GLY A 788 -26.79 6.18 13.04
C GLY A 788 -27.10 7.49 13.74
N SER A 789 -28.40 7.78 13.88
CA SER A 789 -28.89 9.01 14.51
C SER A 789 -30.31 8.83 15.05
N ASP A 790 -30.78 9.77 15.87
CA ASP A 790 -32.21 9.83 16.29
C ASP A 790 -33.16 10.15 15.13
N TYR A 791 -32.64 10.53 13.96
CA TYR A 791 -33.41 10.95 12.80
C TYR A 791 -33.73 9.77 11.87
N GLY A 792 -33.99 8.59 12.43
CA GLY A 792 -34.32 7.37 11.68
C GLY A 792 -35.81 7.18 11.37
N VAL A 793 -36.69 8.09 11.81
CA VAL A 793 -38.14 7.92 11.65
C VAL A 793 -38.61 8.43 10.29
N THR A 794 -39.39 7.60 9.60
CA THR A 794 -40.16 7.99 8.43
C THR A 794 -41.62 8.24 8.82
N ALA A 795 -42.07 9.49 8.78
CA ALA A 795 -43.48 9.82 8.99
C ALA A 795 -44.28 9.66 7.70
N ILE A 796 -45.38 8.93 7.78
CA ILE A 796 -46.31 8.71 6.66
C ILE A 796 -47.69 9.19 7.08
N GLY A 797 -48.26 10.09 6.28
CA GLY A 797 -49.57 10.68 6.53
C GLY A 797 -50.16 11.29 5.27
N ARG A 798 -51.26 12.01 5.43
CA ARG A 798 -51.94 12.71 4.33
C ARG A 798 -52.25 14.15 4.71
N LEU A 799 -51.88 15.09 3.85
CA LEU A 799 -52.14 16.52 4.06
C LEU A 799 -53.48 16.90 3.42
N LEU A 800 -54.35 17.53 4.20
CA LEU A 800 -55.64 18.07 3.76
C LEU A 800 -55.60 19.61 3.79
N ASP A 801 -56.36 20.27 2.92
CA ASP A 801 -56.55 21.73 2.96
C ASP A 801 -57.62 22.15 4.00
N GLY A 802 -57.89 23.45 4.10
CA GLY A 802 -58.92 24.00 4.99
C GLY A 802 -60.36 23.55 4.69
N GLN A 803 -60.59 22.94 3.52
CA GLN A 803 -61.88 22.39 3.07
C GLN A 803 -61.95 20.87 3.22
N GLY A 804 -60.87 20.24 3.70
CA GLY A 804 -60.76 18.79 3.88
C GLY A 804 -60.44 18.02 2.60
N GLN A 805 -60.02 18.68 1.52
CA GLN A 805 -59.56 18.02 0.30
C GLN A 805 -58.05 17.69 0.39
N PRO A 806 -57.57 16.59 -0.21
CA PRO A 806 -56.15 16.27 -0.23
C PRO A 806 -55.34 17.34 -0.97
N VAL A 807 -54.10 17.61 -0.53
CA VAL A 807 -53.17 18.54 -1.19
C VAL A 807 -52.24 17.79 -2.15
N PRO A 808 -52.47 17.78 -3.47
CA PRO A 808 -51.72 16.92 -4.38
C PRO A 808 -50.46 17.59 -4.94
N LEU A 809 -49.39 16.80 -5.12
CA LEU A 809 -48.20 17.15 -5.91
C LEU A 809 -47.48 18.43 -5.48
N LEU A 810 -47.38 18.65 -4.17
CA LEU A 810 -46.74 19.85 -3.62
C LEU A 810 -45.50 19.46 -2.82
N ALA A 811 -44.41 20.22 -3.04
CA ALA A 811 -43.17 20.08 -2.30
C ALA A 811 -43.14 21.05 -1.11
N GLY A 812 -42.50 20.63 -0.02
CA GLY A 812 -42.34 21.43 1.18
C GLY A 812 -41.20 20.94 2.04
N VAL A 813 -41.09 21.53 3.22
CA VAL A 813 -40.05 21.21 4.20
C VAL A 813 -40.68 21.00 5.56
N ALA A 814 -40.40 19.87 6.20
CA ALA A 814 -40.62 19.65 7.61
C ALA A 814 -39.46 20.26 8.42
N ILE A 815 -39.78 21.17 9.32
CA ILE A 815 -38.83 21.90 10.16
C ILE A 815 -39.03 21.45 11.61
N GLU A 816 -37.97 20.95 12.23
CA GLU A 816 -37.99 20.53 13.62
C GLU A 816 -38.28 21.70 14.57
N GLN A 817 -39.19 21.49 15.54
CA GLN A 817 -39.59 22.50 16.51
C GLN A 817 -39.03 22.16 17.90
N GLY A 818 -38.30 23.12 18.52
CA GLY A 818 -37.73 22.95 19.86
C GLY A 818 -36.45 22.11 19.94
N GLY A 819 -35.86 21.76 18.78
CA GLY A 819 -34.58 21.05 18.66
C GLY A 819 -33.55 21.84 17.84
N GLU A 820 -32.72 21.15 17.04
CA GLU A 820 -31.66 21.76 16.22
C GLU A 820 -32.18 22.50 14.97
N GLY A 821 -33.49 22.47 14.73
CA GLY A 821 -34.11 23.13 13.58
C GLY A 821 -33.86 22.40 12.25
N ARG A 822 -33.63 21.08 12.30
CA ARG A 822 -33.36 20.26 11.11
C ARG A 822 -34.50 20.39 10.10
N ARG A 823 -34.13 20.40 8.82
CA ARG A 823 -35.04 20.54 7.67
C ARG A 823 -35.04 19.24 6.88
N VAL A 824 -36.23 18.69 6.62
CA VAL A 824 -36.44 17.47 5.85
C VAL A 824 -37.39 17.78 4.71
N GLU A 825 -37.02 17.42 3.48
CA GLU A 825 -37.90 17.60 2.34
C GLU A 825 -39.12 16.68 2.42
N VAL A 826 -40.27 17.22 2.03
CA VAL A 826 -41.54 16.50 2.01
C VAL A 826 -42.22 16.73 0.67
N PHE A 827 -42.78 15.66 0.10
CA PHE A 827 -43.55 15.74 -1.13
C PHE A 827 -44.88 14.99 -0.99
N THR A 828 -45.97 15.58 -1.47
CA THR A 828 -47.28 14.92 -1.50
C THR A 828 -47.57 14.30 -2.86
N ASN A 829 -48.10 13.07 -2.89
CA ASN A 829 -48.59 12.45 -4.12
C ASN A 829 -49.97 12.99 -4.53
N ARG A 830 -50.56 12.49 -5.63
CA ARG A 830 -51.90 12.91 -6.11
C ARG A 830 -53.05 12.71 -5.11
N GLN A 831 -52.86 11.88 -4.10
CA GLN A 831 -53.84 11.59 -3.05
C GLN A 831 -53.55 12.38 -1.77
N GLY A 832 -52.62 13.34 -1.81
CA GLY A 832 -52.17 14.14 -0.67
C GLY A 832 -51.33 13.38 0.33
N THR A 833 -50.93 12.13 0.05
CA THR A 833 -50.11 11.31 0.95
C THR A 833 -48.66 11.76 0.86
N PHE A 834 -47.99 11.89 2.00
CA PHE A 834 -46.56 12.20 2.09
C PHE A 834 -45.83 11.10 2.86
N GLY A 835 -44.54 10.95 2.52
CA GLY A 835 -43.56 10.22 3.31
C GLY A 835 -42.37 11.14 3.56
N ALA A 836 -42.00 11.33 4.81
CA ALA A 836 -40.88 12.20 5.21
C ALA A 836 -39.90 11.36 6.03
N SER A 837 -38.76 10.99 5.45
CA SER A 837 -37.68 10.24 6.10
C SER A 837 -36.61 11.18 6.64
N GLY A 838 -35.96 10.82 7.75
CA GLY A 838 -34.99 11.72 8.41
C GLY A 838 -35.58 12.50 9.58
N LEU A 839 -36.72 12.07 10.13
CA LEU A 839 -37.38 12.70 11.28
C LEU A 839 -37.01 12.00 12.58
N LYS A 840 -37.21 12.70 13.71
CA LYS A 840 -37.14 12.12 15.05
C LYS A 840 -38.45 12.33 15.79
N ALA A 841 -38.71 11.52 16.82
CA ALA A 841 -39.88 11.69 17.68
C ALA A 841 -39.90 13.11 18.28
N GLY A 842 -41.03 13.81 18.15
CA GLY A 842 -41.12 15.22 18.53
C GLY A 842 -42.08 16.03 17.66
N ARG A 843 -42.02 17.36 17.80
CA ARG A 843 -42.84 18.29 17.03
C ARG A 843 -42.08 18.80 15.82
N TRP A 844 -42.75 18.82 14.69
CA TRP A 844 -42.26 19.29 13.41
C TRP A 844 -43.32 20.18 12.78
N ARG A 845 -42.89 21.15 11.98
CA ARG A 845 -43.77 22.03 11.22
C ARG A 845 -43.51 21.79 9.73
N ILE A 846 -44.50 21.28 9.00
CA ILE A 846 -44.40 21.14 7.55
C ILE A 846 -44.84 22.44 6.92
N GLU A 847 -43.98 23.03 6.10
CA GLU A 847 -44.28 24.22 5.31
C GLU A 847 -44.25 23.85 3.83
N LEU A 848 -45.41 23.95 3.15
CA LEU A 848 -45.51 23.65 1.73
C LEU A 848 -45.26 24.91 0.88
N SER A 849 -44.57 24.72 -0.24
CA SER A 849 -44.24 25.78 -1.19
C SER A 849 -45.41 26.02 -2.15
N GLY A 850 -45.89 27.26 -2.28
CA GLY A 850 -46.96 27.63 -3.22
C GLY A 850 -47.51 29.05 -2.99
N ASP A 851 -48.45 29.48 -3.85
CA ASP A 851 -49.08 30.82 -3.81
C ASP A 851 -49.88 31.08 -2.50
N ASN A 852 -50.21 30.02 -1.76
CA ASN A 852 -50.87 30.09 -0.46
C ASN A 852 -50.10 29.14 0.49
N PRO A 853 -49.14 29.64 1.29
CA PRO A 853 -48.28 28.80 2.10
C PRO A 853 -49.11 28.09 3.18
N LEU A 854 -49.19 26.76 3.10
CA LEU A 854 -49.86 25.92 4.07
C LEU A 854 -48.82 25.41 5.08
N ALA A 855 -49.11 25.60 6.36
CA ALA A 855 -48.32 25.07 7.46
C ALA A 855 -49.10 23.97 8.20
N TYR A 856 -48.41 22.90 8.61
CA TYR A 856 -49.01 21.80 9.36
C TYR A 856 -48.17 21.48 10.59
N ASP A 857 -48.82 21.25 11.72
CA ASP A 857 -48.17 20.71 12.90
C ASP A 857 -48.13 19.17 12.80
N LEU A 858 -46.92 18.64 12.69
CA LEU A 858 -46.63 17.21 12.67
C LEU A 858 -46.10 16.80 14.04
N ILE A 859 -46.83 15.92 14.74
CA ILE A 859 -46.32 15.24 15.94
C ILE A 859 -45.88 13.85 15.51
N VAL A 860 -44.56 13.63 15.51
CA VAL A 860 -43.98 12.33 15.26
C VAL A 860 -43.97 11.57 16.59
N PRO A 861 -44.78 10.50 16.76
CA PRO A 861 -44.75 9.67 17.96
C PRO A 861 -43.42 8.93 18.05
N ASP A 862 -43.15 8.39 19.25
CA ASP A 862 -42.09 7.39 19.40
C ASP A 862 -42.44 6.17 18.53
N ALA A 863 -41.59 5.85 17.57
CA ALA A 863 -41.84 4.87 16.51
C ALA A 863 -40.70 3.84 16.49
N PRO A 864 -40.81 2.76 17.29
CA PRO A 864 -39.74 1.77 17.45
C PRO A 864 -39.32 1.09 16.15
N ASP A 865 -40.27 0.92 15.21
CA ASP A 865 -40.05 0.26 13.93
C ASP A 865 -39.55 1.25 12.84
N GLY A 866 -39.15 2.47 13.22
CA GLY A 866 -38.69 3.52 12.29
C GLY A 866 -39.80 4.12 11.41
N VAL A 867 -41.06 3.73 11.57
CA VAL A 867 -42.19 4.23 10.76
C VAL A 867 -43.29 4.81 11.65
N ALA A 868 -43.55 6.10 11.50
CA ALA A 868 -44.62 6.81 12.20
C ALA A 868 -45.84 7.03 11.29
N ARG A 869 -46.97 6.38 11.58
CA ARG A 869 -48.22 6.62 10.85
C ARG A 869 -49.01 7.72 11.53
N VAL A 870 -49.00 8.93 10.95
CA VAL A 870 -49.55 10.14 11.58
C VAL A 870 -50.97 10.52 11.12
N GLY A 871 -51.52 9.78 10.15
CA GLY A 871 -52.90 9.97 9.69
C GLY A 871 -53.10 11.24 8.86
N ASP A 872 -54.30 11.82 8.94
CA ASP A 872 -54.68 13.02 8.21
C ASP A 872 -54.32 14.28 9.01
N LEU A 873 -53.53 15.17 8.40
CA LEU A 873 -53.15 16.46 8.97
C LEU A 873 -53.94 17.60 8.31
N ARG A 874 -54.33 18.58 9.11
CA ARG A 874 -55.02 19.81 8.67
C ARG A 874 -54.14 21.03 8.91
N PRO A 875 -54.33 22.13 8.17
CA PRO A 875 -53.49 23.31 8.29
C PRO A 875 -53.54 23.86 9.71
N ALA A 876 -52.38 24.22 10.26
CA ALA A 876 -52.26 24.95 11.51
C ALA A 876 -52.91 26.33 11.33
N SER A 877 -53.80 26.70 12.26
CA SER A 877 -54.58 27.95 12.27
C SER A 877 -53.73 29.19 12.41
#